data_AF-A0A356M2S8-F1
#
_entry.id   AF-A0A356M2S8-F1
#
_cell.length_a   1.000
_cell.length_b   1.000
_cell.length_c   1.000
_cell.angle_alpha   90.00
_cell.angle_beta   90.00
_cell.angle_gamma   90.00
#
_symmetry.space_group_name_H-M   'P 1'
#
loop_
_entity.id
_entity.type
_entity.pdbx_description
1 polymer ?
#
loop_
_entity_poly.entity_id
_entity_poly.type
_entity_poly.pdbx_seq_one_letter_code
_entity_poly.pdbx_strand_id
1 'polypeptide(L)'
;MVLVFAAPVVAAGDVPLKDKFSYGMGGAKEVEYDTWLSLPYYSMVLAGYEAKGYQSASGDILTLGPEDAVLGAAADDADLTAAISVQDYLKTGIGGREEPVFYWDDSVLWAEWVFQVENPGLYQIGIDYYMPAGSGNPAVRSLSVDGEALFLESSSISFPRLWRDEGEPILNSLGDEVRPGQVEVPGWNELSLNDSTGYYADPFSFYFAKGSHRIRLEYVDQDVAIAAISLVPPEILPSYEEVKQEYIRRGYGTASETVIFEAETTTILKSDPTVRRESNTDPASSPYSATSRKLNVIGGYRWRRGNQAVTWSFTVPEDGLYEMTLRFNQSWNEGLPSYRQIAIDGEVPFSELKEYKFPYYLHWQSGAIKDESGEPYLFYLAAGEHTLTMTVKMGQITPVIQSLNEDTILLSNMIREITKITGSEPDPNYDYKFFSTIPDLKENMEILMASLQVKYDYLMTISTGSPAMANNFLTIKDQLADMVEDPFTIARQMDDLDNAQTSLSTWYLSLQSQPLLIDKYSFCPPDDAHQFAKSNIFQRLWATIQNFFLSFYKDYDNVGSVLSDDTEVKAIINVWVARGTEWAELIKEMADEDFTPETGIMVNINVIPAAQLNAGSVNALMLSITSGKAPDVGIGVDSNSPVEFAIRD
;
A
#
# COMPACT_ATOMS: atom_id res chain seq x y z
N MET A 1 56.40 -2.34 52.54
CA MET A 1 56.61 -1.10 53.30
C MET A 1 56.77 0.06 52.32
N VAL A 2 55.68 0.77 52.00
CA VAL A 2 55.57 2.24 51.82
C VAL A 2 54.06 2.54 51.89
N LEU A 3 53.71 3.57 52.66
CA LEU A 3 52.36 3.97 53.06
C LEU A 3 51.50 4.48 51.89
N VAL A 4 50.21 4.12 51.91
CA VAL A 4 49.14 4.79 51.14
C VAL A 4 48.52 5.86 52.05
N PHE A 5 48.54 7.12 51.60
CA PHE A 5 47.83 8.22 52.25
C PHE A 5 46.35 8.18 51.84
N ALA A 6 45.47 8.10 52.84
CA ALA A 6 44.04 8.34 52.69
C ALA A 6 43.77 9.85 52.71
N ALA A 7 42.99 10.34 51.75
CA ALA A 7 42.35 11.66 51.81
C ALA A 7 40.85 11.47 52.04
N PRO A 8 40.21 12.24 52.95
CA PRO A 8 38.78 12.13 53.20
C PRO A 8 38.00 12.82 52.08
N VAL A 9 37.12 12.07 51.40
CA VAL A 9 36.09 12.69 50.54
C VAL A 9 35.02 13.26 51.46
N VAL A 10 34.96 14.59 51.52
CA VAL A 10 33.89 15.34 52.18
C VAL A 10 32.62 15.16 51.36
N ALA A 11 31.56 14.65 51.99
CA ALA A 11 30.23 14.58 51.42
C ALA A 11 29.69 16.01 51.23
N ALA A 12 29.47 16.42 49.97
CA ALA A 12 28.70 17.61 49.63
C ALA A 12 27.24 17.20 49.42
N GLY A 13 26.34 17.93 50.09
CA GLY A 13 24.94 17.59 50.30
C GLY A 13 24.03 17.61 49.07
N ASP A 14 22.80 17.18 49.35
CA ASP A 14 21.68 16.91 48.46
C ASP A 14 21.44 17.97 47.39
N VAL A 15 21.70 17.60 46.13
CA VAL A 15 21.10 18.23 44.95
C VAL A 15 20.14 17.19 44.37
N PRO A 16 18.83 17.50 44.22
CA PRO A 16 17.89 16.59 43.59
C PRO A 16 18.39 16.16 42.20
N LEU A 17 18.23 14.87 41.86
CA LEU A 17 18.71 14.29 40.60
C LEU A 17 18.25 15.06 39.35
N LYS A 18 17.07 15.68 39.39
CA LYS A 18 16.53 16.52 38.30
C LYS A 18 17.46 17.67 37.90
N ASP A 19 18.22 18.21 38.86
CA ASP A 19 19.09 19.38 38.64
C ASP A 19 20.52 18.96 38.27
N LYS A 20 20.85 17.66 38.37
CA LYS A 20 22.15 17.09 37.95
C LYS A 20 22.13 16.57 36.50
N PHE A 21 20.96 16.27 35.95
CA PHE A 21 20.79 15.68 34.62
C PHE A 21 19.83 16.52 33.76
N SER A 22 20.17 17.78 33.51
CA SER A 22 19.61 18.50 32.36
C SER A 22 20.29 17.97 31.09
N TYR A 23 19.77 16.89 30.52
CA TYR A 23 20.19 16.45 29.19
C TYR A 23 19.76 17.49 28.15
N GLY A 24 20.73 18.31 27.72
CA GLY A 24 20.83 18.90 26.39
C GLY A 24 19.56 19.37 25.67
N MET A 25 18.70 20.18 26.30
CA MET A 25 17.64 20.95 25.60
C MET A 25 18.19 22.28 25.06
N GLY A 26 19.35 22.24 24.40
CA GLY A 26 20.04 23.43 23.94
C GLY A 26 21.11 23.10 22.90
N GLY A 27 20.68 22.87 21.66
CA GLY A 27 21.58 22.92 20.50
C GLY A 27 22.01 21.59 19.87
N ALA A 28 21.26 20.50 20.04
CA ALA A 28 21.34 19.42 19.06
C ALA A 28 20.63 19.91 17.79
N LYS A 29 21.31 19.89 16.63
CA LYS A 29 20.61 19.97 15.35
C LYS A 29 19.61 18.80 15.35
N GLU A 30 18.32 19.10 15.25
CA GLU A 30 17.32 18.07 14.97
C GLU A 30 17.83 17.24 13.80
N VAL A 31 17.93 15.93 14.01
CA VAL A 31 18.20 15.02 12.91
C VAL A 31 16.99 15.16 12.00
N GLU A 32 17.20 15.22 10.68
CA GLU A 32 16.15 15.42 9.67
C GLU A 32 14.93 14.49 9.88
N TYR A 33 15.17 13.28 10.40
CA TYR A 33 14.15 12.31 10.83
C TYR A 33 13.24 12.80 11.97
N ASP A 34 13.78 13.50 12.99
CA ASP A 34 13.01 14.07 14.10
C ASP A 34 12.12 15.23 13.63
N THR A 35 12.54 15.94 12.59
CA THR A 35 11.79 17.07 12.01
C THR A 35 10.52 16.58 11.30
N TRP A 36 10.58 15.47 10.56
CA TRP A 36 9.40 14.88 9.90
C TRP A 36 8.38 14.33 10.90
N LEU A 37 8.83 13.77 12.04
CA LEU A 37 7.95 13.30 13.11
C LEU A 37 7.17 14.42 13.81
N SER A 38 7.52 15.69 13.58
CA SER A 38 6.84 16.85 14.15
C SER A 38 5.73 17.43 13.26
N LEU A 39 5.64 17.03 11.99
CA LEU A 39 4.62 17.53 11.08
C LEU A 39 3.24 16.95 11.41
N PRO A 40 2.17 17.75 11.36
CA PRO A 40 0.82 17.24 11.50
C PRO A 40 0.44 16.38 10.29
N TYR A 41 -0.50 15.45 10.48
CA TYR A 41 -1.19 14.83 9.34
C TYR A 41 -2.03 15.87 8.58
N TYR A 42 -2.22 15.68 7.28
CA TYR A 42 -3.04 16.55 6.44
C TYR A 42 -4.47 16.72 6.99
N SER A 43 -5.03 15.68 7.63
CA SER A 43 -6.33 15.71 8.30
C SER A 43 -6.44 16.84 9.35
N MET A 44 -5.36 17.10 10.10
CA MET A 44 -5.32 18.19 11.09
C MET A 44 -5.25 19.56 10.42
N VAL A 45 -4.50 19.67 9.31
CA VAL A 45 -4.40 20.91 8.52
C VAL A 45 -5.75 21.26 7.91
N LEU A 46 -6.43 20.28 7.32
CA LEU A 46 -7.76 20.42 6.73
C LEU A 46 -8.80 20.86 7.76
N ALA A 47 -8.84 20.22 8.93
CA ALA A 47 -9.70 20.65 10.04
C ALA A 47 -9.41 22.10 10.48
N GLY A 48 -8.13 22.50 10.42
CA GLY A 48 -7.71 23.89 10.65
C GLY A 48 -8.23 24.88 9.59
N TYR A 49 -8.32 24.47 8.33
CA TYR A 49 -8.91 25.27 7.25
C TYR A 49 -10.43 25.42 7.42
N GLU A 50 -11.12 24.33 7.76
CA GLU A 50 -12.56 24.34 8.05
C GLU A 50 -12.90 25.24 9.23
N ALA A 51 -12.14 25.15 10.33
CA ALA A 51 -12.34 25.99 11.51
C ALA A 51 -12.13 27.49 11.23
N LYS A 52 -11.26 27.83 10.26
CA LYS A 52 -11.04 29.20 9.78
C LYS A 52 -12.07 29.65 8.75
N GLY A 53 -12.93 28.76 8.27
CA GLY A 53 -13.97 29.03 7.28
C GLY A 53 -13.43 29.30 5.88
N TYR A 54 -12.25 28.77 5.55
CA TYR A 54 -11.68 28.91 4.20
C TYR A 54 -12.61 28.28 3.16
N GLN A 55 -12.74 28.96 2.03
CA GLN A 55 -13.63 28.56 0.93
C GLN A 55 -12.81 28.13 -0.28
N SER A 56 -13.40 27.30 -1.14
CA SER A 56 -12.84 27.02 -2.47
C SER A 56 -12.58 28.32 -3.23
N ALA A 57 -11.46 28.35 -3.94
CA ALA A 57 -11.16 29.47 -4.80
C ALA A 57 -12.26 29.68 -5.85
N SER A 58 -12.47 30.94 -6.23
CA SER A 58 -13.35 31.31 -7.34
C SER A 58 -12.48 31.91 -8.44
N GLY A 59 -12.52 31.37 -9.65
CA GLY A 59 -11.73 31.90 -10.77
C GLY A 59 -11.19 30.83 -11.70
N ASP A 60 -10.42 31.28 -12.68
CA ASP A 60 -9.83 30.47 -13.73
C ASP A 60 -8.67 29.61 -13.21
N ILE A 61 -8.41 28.51 -13.91
CA ILE A 61 -7.26 27.62 -13.68
C ILE A 61 -5.97 28.41 -13.90
N LEU A 62 -5.06 28.34 -12.93
CA LEU A 62 -3.71 28.87 -13.09
C LEU A 62 -2.78 27.75 -13.56
N THR A 63 -2.14 27.92 -14.70
CA THR A 63 -1.18 26.96 -15.25
C THR A 63 0.22 27.55 -15.19
N LEU A 64 1.15 26.78 -14.63
CA LEU A 64 2.56 27.11 -14.49
C LEU A 64 3.35 26.28 -15.51
N GLY A 65 4.07 26.96 -16.40
CA GLY A 65 4.86 26.32 -17.44
C GLY A 65 6.18 25.76 -16.90
N PRO A 66 6.79 24.81 -17.62
CA PRO A 66 8.10 24.28 -17.26
C PRO A 66 9.19 25.36 -17.39
N GLU A 67 9.04 26.33 -18.28
CA GLU A 67 9.98 27.46 -18.44
C GLU A 67 10.02 28.44 -17.26
N ASP A 68 8.97 28.45 -16.42
CA ASP A 68 8.87 29.32 -15.25
C ASP A 68 9.57 28.74 -14.01
N ALA A 69 10.06 27.49 -14.10
CA ALA A 69 10.70 26.81 -13.00
C ALA A 69 12.08 27.39 -12.71
N VAL A 70 12.37 27.61 -11.42
CA VAL A 70 13.71 27.81 -10.90
C VAL A 70 14.22 26.49 -10.35
N LEU A 71 15.38 26.05 -10.82
CA LEU A 71 15.95 24.75 -10.44
C LEU A 71 17.10 24.93 -9.46
N GLY A 72 17.29 23.99 -8.54
CA GLY A 72 18.48 23.88 -7.71
C GLY A 72 19.25 22.58 -8.00
N ALA A 73 20.58 22.67 -8.07
CA ALA A 73 21.47 21.52 -8.21
C ALA A 73 22.27 21.27 -6.93
N ALA A 74 22.82 20.05 -6.80
CA ALA A 74 23.89 19.78 -5.85
C ALA A 74 25.15 20.57 -6.26
N ALA A 75 25.60 21.52 -5.43
CA ALA A 75 26.95 22.04 -5.56
C ALA A 75 27.91 21.09 -4.83
N ASP A 76 29.07 20.83 -5.44
CA ASP A 76 30.19 20.16 -4.75
C ASP A 76 30.54 20.97 -3.49
N ASP A 77 30.31 20.37 -2.32
CA ASP A 77 30.42 20.90 -0.95
C ASP A 77 29.35 21.92 -0.48
N ALA A 78 28.39 21.39 0.28
CA ALA A 78 27.68 22.02 1.42
C ALA A 78 26.79 23.26 1.18
N ASP A 79 26.59 23.73 -0.05
CA ASP A 79 25.66 24.83 -0.34
C ASP A 79 24.58 24.37 -1.36
N LEU A 80 23.40 23.98 -0.85
CA LEU A 80 22.22 23.52 -1.61
C LEU A 80 21.51 24.64 -2.41
N THR A 81 22.23 25.70 -2.78
CA THR A 81 21.64 27.01 -3.10
C THR A 81 21.98 27.57 -4.49
N ALA A 82 22.77 26.86 -5.30
CA ALA A 82 23.05 27.32 -6.66
C ALA A 82 21.85 27.09 -7.57
N ALA A 83 21.12 28.18 -7.89
CA ALA A 83 20.08 28.13 -8.90
C ALA A 83 20.68 27.87 -10.29
N ILE A 84 20.20 26.84 -10.97
CA ILE A 84 20.62 26.47 -12.35
C ILE A 84 19.53 26.87 -13.34
N SER A 85 19.89 26.97 -14.63
CA SER A 85 18.93 27.34 -15.67
C SER A 85 18.07 26.15 -16.06
N VAL A 86 16.74 26.32 -16.05
CA VAL A 86 15.81 25.29 -16.56
C VAL A 86 16.00 24.99 -18.05
N GLN A 87 16.59 25.91 -18.82
CA GLN A 87 16.77 25.77 -20.27
C GLN A 87 17.58 24.52 -20.66
N ASP A 88 18.53 24.10 -19.83
CA ASP A 88 19.35 22.90 -20.09
C ASP A 88 18.54 21.59 -19.89
N TYR A 89 17.44 21.67 -19.14
CA TYR A 89 16.56 20.57 -18.77
C TYR A 89 15.23 20.56 -19.53
N LEU A 90 14.95 21.59 -20.34
CA LEU A 90 13.83 21.59 -21.27
C LEU A 90 14.13 20.66 -22.45
N LYS A 91 13.28 19.65 -22.67
CA LYS A 91 13.38 18.69 -23.78
C LYS A 91 12.09 18.71 -24.61
N THR A 92 12.21 18.48 -25.91
CA THR A 92 11.08 18.31 -26.84
C THR A 92 11.01 16.86 -27.32
N GLY A 93 9.84 16.40 -27.75
CA GLY A 93 9.61 15.05 -28.30
C GLY A 93 9.40 13.96 -27.24
N ILE A 94 9.37 14.31 -25.94
CA ILE A 94 9.11 13.36 -24.85
C ILE A 94 7.65 12.89 -24.93
N GLY A 95 7.44 11.58 -25.00
CA GLY A 95 6.10 11.00 -25.14
C GLY A 95 5.33 11.51 -26.36
N GLY A 96 6.03 11.96 -27.41
CA GLY A 96 5.43 12.55 -28.61
C GLY A 96 4.96 14.00 -28.48
N ARG A 97 5.23 14.67 -27.35
CA ARG A 97 4.91 16.10 -27.16
C ARG A 97 6.02 16.97 -27.74
N GLU A 98 5.67 17.82 -28.71
CA GLU A 98 6.63 18.72 -29.37
C GLU A 98 6.96 19.98 -28.54
N GLU A 99 6.06 20.36 -27.63
CA GLU A 99 6.28 21.46 -26.69
C GLU A 99 7.41 21.11 -25.70
N PRO A 100 8.24 22.09 -25.29
CA PRO A 100 9.27 21.86 -24.30
C PRO A 100 8.67 21.40 -22.96
N VAL A 101 9.25 20.36 -22.37
CA VAL A 101 8.88 19.84 -21.04
C VAL A 101 10.12 19.80 -20.15
N PHE A 102 9.93 19.95 -18.85
CA PHE A 102 11.02 19.85 -17.88
C PHE A 102 11.35 18.38 -17.64
N TYR A 103 12.49 17.91 -18.16
CA TYR A 103 13.03 16.59 -17.85
C TYR A 103 13.83 16.66 -16.55
N TRP A 104 13.35 15.98 -15.51
CA TRP A 104 13.88 16.07 -14.17
C TRP A 104 14.56 14.76 -13.75
N ASP A 105 15.89 14.77 -13.74
CA ASP A 105 16.77 13.71 -13.24
C ASP A 105 17.38 14.03 -11.86
N ASP A 106 18.20 13.11 -11.34
CA ASP A 106 18.87 13.22 -10.04
C ASP A 106 19.90 14.37 -9.91
N SER A 107 20.25 15.05 -11.01
CA SER A 107 21.13 16.22 -10.97
C SER A 107 20.42 17.49 -10.49
N VAL A 108 19.09 17.51 -10.54
CA VAL A 108 18.25 18.61 -10.05
C VAL A 108 17.61 18.20 -8.73
N LEU A 109 18.03 18.84 -7.64
CA LEU A 109 17.55 18.51 -6.29
C LEU A 109 16.17 19.08 -5.99
N TRP A 110 15.81 20.22 -6.58
CA TRP A 110 14.49 20.82 -6.41
C TRP A 110 14.13 21.71 -7.60
N ALA A 111 12.82 21.87 -7.81
CA ALA A 111 12.24 22.80 -8.76
C ALA A 111 11.17 23.65 -8.05
N GLU A 112 11.21 24.96 -8.26
CA GLU A 112 10.32 25.93 -7.62
C GLU A 112 9.61 26.79 -8.67
N TRP A 113 8.30 26.97 -8.50
CA TRP A 113 7.50 27.87 -9.31
C TRP A 113 6.95 28.98 -8.43
N VAL A 114 7.08 30.23 -8.90
CA VAL A 114 6.52 31.41 -8.24
C VAL A 114 5.32 31.90 -9.05
N PHE A 115 4.21 32.16 -8.38
CA PHE A 115 2.97 32.55 -9.04
C PHE A 115 2.19 33.60 -8.25
N GLN A 116 1.23 34.24 -8.93
CA GLN A 116 0.33 35.22 -8.34
C GLN A 116 -1.08 34.65 -8.21
N VAL A 117 -1.67 34.77 -7.03
CA VAL A 117 -3.05 34.41 -6.75
C VAL A 117 -3.88 35.68 -6.65
N GLU A 118 -4.86 35.82 -7.53
CA GLU A 118 -5.76 36.98 -7.56
C GLU A 118 -6.96 36.82 -6.62
N ASN A 119 -7.49 35.59 -6.56
CA ASN A 119 -8.67 35.22 -5.79
C ASN A 119 -8.25 34.26 -4.67
N PRO A 120 -8.23 34.71 -3.40
CA PRO A 120 -7.83 33.85 -2.30
C PRO A 120 -8.82 32.69 -2.13
N GLY A 121 -8.31 31.52 -1.75
CA GLY A 121 -9.14 30.34 -1.54
C GLY A 121 -8.32 29.05 -1.47
N LEU A 122 -9.04 27.95 -1.31
CA LEU A 122 -8.48 26.60 -1.44
C LEU A 122 -8.30 26.26 -2.92
N TYR A 123 -7.14 25.68 -3.24
CA TYR A 123 -6.76 25.16 -4.54
C TYR A 123 -6.24 23.73 -4.39
N GLN A 124 -6.48 22.89 -5.39
CA GLN A 124 -5.79 21.63 -5.60
C GLN A 124 -4.70 21.83 -6.66
N ILE A 125 -3.63 21.04 -6.57
CA ILE A 125 -2.51 21.10 -7.51
C ILE A 125 -2.57 19.87 -8.40
N GLY A 126 -2.62 20.07 -9.72
CA GLY A 126 -2.46 19.03 -10.74
C GLY A 126 -1.09 19.11 -11.39
N ILE A 127 -0.54 17.98 -11.82
CA ILE A 127 0.72 17.88 -12.56
C ILE A 127 0.52 17.00 -13.78
N ASP A 128 0.81 17.53 -14.97
CA ASP A 128 0.90 16.78 -16.22
C ASP A 128 2.32 16.23 -16.37
N TYR A 129 2.47 14.91 -16.30
CA TYR A 129 3.77 14.24 -16.22
C TYR A 129 3.88 13.04 -17.17
N TYR A 130 5.14 12.68 -17.46
CA TYR A 130 5.51 11.50 -18.22
C TYR A 130 6.63 10.78 -17.50
N MET A 131 6.54 9.45 -17.39
CA MET A 131 7.58 8.62 -16.78
C MET A 131 8.58 8.15 -17.84
N PRO A 132 9.85 8.60 -17.81
CA PRO A 132 10.89 8.10 -18.71
C PRO A 132 11.19 6.62 -18.46
N ALA A 133 11.72 5.93 -19.46
CA ALA A 133 12.17 4.54 -19.29
C ALA A 133 13.18 4.43 -18.12
N GLY A 134 12.98 3.45 -17.23
CA GLY A 134 13.77 3.36 -16.00
C GLY A 134 13.56 2.04 -15.26
N SER A 135 13.70 2.08 -13.93
CA SER A 135 13.67 0.89 -13.06
C SER A 135 12.29 0.22 -12.91
N GLY A 136 11.22 0.85 -13.41
CA GLY A 136 9.84 0.45 -13.16
C GLY A 136 9.26 0.97 -11.83
N ASN A 137 10.05 1.64 -10.99
CA ASN A 137 9.55 2.32 -9.80
C ASN A 137 8.86 3.65 -10.16
N PRO A 138 7.83 4.07 -9.39
CA PRO A 138 7.27 5.41 -9.51
C PRO A 138 8.31 6.47 -9.14
N ALA A 139 8.18 7.67 -9.70
CA ALA A 139 8.95 8.81 -9.18
C ALA A 139 8.34 9.31 -7.88
N VAL A 140 9.18 9.88 -7.01
CA VAL A 140 8.76 10.44 -5.73
C VAL A 140 9.30 11.85 -5.59
N ARG A 141 8.45 12.78 -5.18
CA ARG A 141 8.84 14.15 -4.83
C ARG A 141 8.31 14.52 -3.45
N SER A 142 9.04 15.34 -2.71
CA SER A 142 8.47 16.06 -1.56
C SER A 142 7.93 17.40 -2.03
N LEU A 143 6.95 17.96 -1.32
CA LEU A 143 6.29 19.22 -1.62
C LEU A 143 6.40 20.17 -0.42
N SER A 144 6.82 21.39 -0.69
CA SER A 144 6.70 22.53 0.22
C SER A 144 5.98 23.70 -0.45
N VAL A 145 5.27 24.46 0.36
CA VAL A 145 4.52 25.66 -0.05
C VAL A 145 5.06 26.83 0.76
N ASP A 146 5.43 27.92 0.09
CA ASP A 146 6.01 29.11 0.72
C ASP A 146 7.24 28.82 1.62
N GLY A 147 7.98 27.75 1.32
CA GLY A 147 9.18 27.33 2.03
C GLY A 147 8.92 26.43 3.24
N GLU A 148 7.68 26.00 3.47
CA GLU A 148 7.30 25.14 4.59
C GLU A 148 6.68 23.82 4.10
N ALA A 149 7.08 22.70 4.71
CA ALA A 149 6.35 21.43 4.60
C ALA A 149 5.13 21.50 5.52
N LEU A 150 3.93 21.49 4.94
CA LEU A 150 2.71 21.80 5.70
C LEU A 150 2.19 20.61 6.52
N PHE A 151 2.42 19.39 6.05
CA PHE A 151 1.94 18.15 6.65
C PHE A 151 2.79 16.96 6.24
N LEU A 152 2.75 15.88 7.03
CA LEU A 152 3.61 14.71 6.87
C LEU A 152 3.52 14.10 5.45
N GLU A 153 2.32 14.00 4.90
CA GLU A 153 2.08 13.37 3.60
C GLU A 153 2.65 14.18 2.42
N SER A 154 2.99 15.46 2.62
CA SER A 154 3.66 16.25 1.58
C SER A 154 5.11 15.82 1.35
N SER A 155 5.68 15.00 2.24
CA SER A 155 7.03 14.42 2.07
C SER A 155 7.13 13.37 0.96
N SER A 156 6.00 12.79 0.53
CA SER A 156 5.99 11.68 -0.43
C SER A 156 4.79 11.77 -1.38
N ILE A 157 4.99 12.51 -2.47
CA ILE A 157 4.11 12.54 -3.64
C ILE A 157 4.61 11.52 -4.66
N SER A 158 3.77 10.54 -4.99
CA SER A 158 4.11 9.44 -5.90
C SER A 158 3.56 9.69 -7.30
N PHE A 159 4.40 9.49 -8.32
CA PHE A 159 4.09 9.58 -9.74
C PHE A 159 4.04 8.15 -10.30
N PRO A 160 2.85 7.53 -10.36
CA PRO A 160 2.73 6.13 -10.75
C PRO A 160 3.13 5.89 -12.21
N ARG A 161 3.65 4.70 -12.49
CA ARG A 161 3.77 4.18 -13.85
C ARG A 161 2.52 3.38 -14.19
N LEU A 162 2.17 3.34 -15.47
CA LEU A 162 1.06 2.53 -15.96
C LEU A 162 1.58 1.22 -16.54
N TRP A 163 0.84 0.14 -16.30
CA TRP A 163 1.24 -1.22 -16.64
C TRP A 163 0.08 -2.00 -17.25
N ARG A 164 0.41 -2.99 -18.08
CA ARG A 164 -0.53 -3.99 -18.55
C ARG A 164 0.15 -5.35 -18.62
N ASP A 165 -0.66 -6.40 -18.71
CA ASP A 165 -0.16 -7.73 -19.04
C ASP A 165 0.43 -7.70 -20.46
N GLU A 166 1.59 -8.31 -20.65
CA GLU A 166 2.28 -8.36 -21.94
C GLU A 166 1.47 -9.11 -23.01
N GLY A 167 0.69 -10.11 -22.58
CA GLY A 167 -0.17 -10.90 -23.43
C GLY A 167 -1.11 -11.81 -22.63
N GLU A 168 -1.74 -12.75 -23.33
CA GLU A 168 -2.59 -13.76 -22.69
C GLU A 168 -1.76 -14.82 -21.95
N PRO A 169 -2.30 -15.42 -20.87
CA PRO A 169 -1.65 -16.52 -20.17
C PRO A 169 -1.31 -17.67 -21.10
N ILE A 170 -0.07 -18.17 -20.97
CA ILE A 170 0.41 -19.36 -21.66
C ILE A 170 0.30 -20.57 -20.74
N LEU A 171 0.27 -21.78 -21.33
CA LEU A 171 0.17 -23.03 -20.58
C LEU A 171 1.55 -23.63 -20.34
N ASN A 172 1.81 -24.05 -19.10
CA ASN A 172 2.98 -24.87 -18.81
C ASN A 172 2.73 -26.35 -19.16
N SER A 173 3.76 -27.19 -18.97
CA SER A 173 3.70 -28.63 -19.23
C SER A 173 2.66 -29.41 -18.40
N LEU A 174 2.12 -28.82 -17.33
CA LEU A 174 1.04 -29.37 -16.50
C LEU A 174 -0.35 -28.90 -16.95
N GLY A 175 -0.44 -28.07 -17.98
CA GLY A 175 -1.67 -27.45 -18.47
C GLY A 175 -2.17 -26.31 -17.58
N ASP A 176 -1.33 -25.81 -16.67
CA ASP A 176 -1.61 -24.68 -15.79
C ASP A 176 -1.26 -23.36 -16.48
N GLU A 177 -2.09 -22.34 -16.31
CA GLU A 177 -1.81 -21.00 -16.81
C GLU A 177 -0.70 -20.33 -16.00
N VAL A 178 0.28 -19.79 -16.72
CA VAL A 178 1.38 -19.00 -16.18
C VAL A 178 1.07 -17.52 -16.35
N ARG A 179 1.38 -16.73 -15.32
CA ARG A 179 1.11 -15.30 -15.33
C ARG A 179 1.88 -14.64 -16.48
N PRO A 180 1.24 -13.77 -17.27
CA PRO A 180 1.94 -13.03 -18.29
C PRO A 180 2.90 -12.01 -17.64
N GLY A 181 3.98 -11.73 -18.36
CA GLY A 181 4.91 -10.66 -18.01
C GLY A 181 4.22 -9.30 -17.94
N GLN A 182 4.89 -8.33 -17.35
CA GLN A 182 4.34 -6.98 -17.14
C GLN A 182 5.10 -5.98 -17.98
N VAL A 183 4.37 -5.23 -18.81
CA VAL A 183 4.95 -4.18 -19.66
C VAL A 183 4.38 -2.83 -19.31
N GLU A 184 5.28 -1.83 -19.27
CA GLU A 184 4.90 -0.45 -19.03
C GLU A 184 4.11 0.11 -20.22
N VAL A 185 3.10 0.92 -19.93
CA VAL A 185 2.31 1.68 -20.91
C VAL A 185 2.73 3.15 -20.80
N PRO A 186 3.75 3.58 -21.55
CA PRO A 186 4.22 4.96 -21.49
C PRO A 186 3.16 5.92 -22.05
N GLY A 187 2.93 7.02 -21.34
CA GLY A 187 1.96 8.04 -21.73
C GLY A 187 2.07 9.28 -20.86
N TRP A 188 1.50 10.39 -21.34
CA TRP A 188 1.27 11.58 -20.53
C TRP A 188 0.09 11.32 -19.59
N ASN A 189 0.25 11.68 -18.33
CA ASN A 189 -0.73 11.43 -17.27
C ASN A 189 -0.94 12.71 -16.46
N GLU A 190 -2.16 12.91 -15.98
CA GLU A 190 -2.48 13.95 -15.03
C GLU A 190 -2.53 13.39 -13.61
N LEU A 191 -1.78 14.00 -12.70
CA LEU A 191 -1.75 13.68 -11.28
C LEU A 191 -2.29 14.86 -10.48
N SER A 192 -3.44 14.67 -9.83
CA SER A 192 -3.85 15.55 -8.73
C SER A 192 -3.13 15.15 -7.46
N LEU A 193 -2.40 16.09 -6.83
CA LEU A 193 -1.54 15.78 -5.69
C LEU A 193 -2.33 15.20 -4.52
N ASN A 194 -1.99 13.97 -4.13
CA ASN A 194 -2.61 13.24 -3.05
C ASN A 194 -1.55 12.45 -2.26
N ASP A 195 -1.96 11.85 -1.15
CA ASP A 195 -1.06 11.06 -0.31
C ASP A 195 -0.70 9.74 -1.00
N SER A 196 0.54 9.25 -0.84
CA SER A 196 0.98 7.99 -1.47
C SER A 196 0.35 6.72 -0.85
N THR A 197 -0.36 6.86 0.26
CA THR A 197 -0.91 5.77 1.08
C THR A 197 -2.42 5.54 0.90
N GLY A 198 -3.11 6.37 0.12
CA GLY A 198 -4.56 6.31 -0.08
C GLY A 198 -5.40 6.66 1.16
N TYR A 199 -4.85 7.42 2.10
CA TYR A 199 -5.52 7.93 3.30
C TYR A 199 -6.69 8.84 2.99
N TYR A 200 -6.57 9.64 1.93
CA TYR A 200 -7.56 10.65 1.59
C TYR A 200 -8.23 10.32 0.26
N ALA A 201 -9.56 10.48 0.24
CA ALA A 201 -10.34 10.33 -0.98
C ALA A 201 -10.04 11.45 -1.99
N ASP A 202 -9.85 12.66 -1.48
CA ASP A 202 -9.67 13.88 -2.26
C ASP A 202 -8.19 14.30 -2.34
N PRO A 203 -7.78 14.95 -3.46
CA PRO A 203 -6.48 15.62 -3.54
C PRO A 203 -6.30 16.67 -2.45
N PHE A 204 -5.04 16.92 -2.09
CA PHE A 204 -4.67 17.92 -1.11
C PHE A 204 -5.16 19.31 -1.52
N SER A 205 -5.81 19.99 -0.59
CA SER A 205 -6.23 21.37 -0.72
C SER A 205 -5.24 22.28 -0.02
N PHE A 206 -4.82 23.34 -0.72
CA PHE A 206 -3.89 24.34 -0.24
C PHE A 206 -4.58 25.69 -0.22
N TYR A 207 -4.54 26.38 0.93
CA TYR A 207 -5.04 27.72 1.01
C TYR A 207 -3.99 28.71 0.51
N PHE A 208 -4.33 29.50 -0.51
CA PHE A 208 -3.52 30.62 -0.96
C PHE A 208 -4.24 31.94 -0.70
N ALA A 209 -3.49 32.91 -0.17
CA ALA A 209 -3.97 34.27 -0.01
C ALA A 209 -3.84 35.03 -1.34
N LYS A 210 -4.40 36.23 -1.42
CA LYS A 210 -4.13 37.10 -2.57
C LYS A 210 -2.68 37.57 -2.51
N GLY A 211 -1.91 37.33 -3.58
CA GLY A 211 -0.52 37.79 -3.70
C GLY A 211 0.41 36.72 -4.25
N SER A 212 1.71 36.90 -3.97
CA SER A 212 2.77 36.03 -4.46
C SER A 212 2.93 34.81 -3.58
N HIS A 213 2.93 33.64 -4.21
CA HIS A 213 3.18 32.35 -3.56
C HIS A 213 4.23 31.56 -4.33
N ARG A 214 4.78 30.52 -3.69
CA ARG A 214 5.68 29.57 -4.34
C ARG A 214 5.32 28.12 -3.96
N ILE A 215 5.48 27.23 -4.93
CA ILE A 215 5.44 25.78 -4.73
C ILE A 215 6.82 25.24 -5.10
N ARG A 216 7.40 24.43 -4.21
CA ARG A 216 8.65 23.73 -4.47
C ARG A 216 8.45 22.24 -4.35
N LEU A 217 8.89 21.52 -5.37
CA LEU A 217 9.03 20.07 -5.35
C LEU A 217 10.51 19.73 -5.19
N GLU A 218 10.84 18.71 -4.39
CA GLU A 218 12.22 18.23 -4.23
C GLU A 218 12.35 16.78 -4.71
N TYR A 219 13.49 16.47 -5.31
CA TYR A 219 13.79 15.14 -5.84
C TYR A 219 13.98 14.16 -4.68
N VAL A 220 13.21 13.07 -4.69
CA VAL A 220 13.36 11.97 -3.74
C VAL A 220 13.81 10.70 -4.44
N ASP A 221 13.09 10.28 -5.48
CA ASP A 221 13.43 9.07 -6.27
C ASP A 221 12.91 9.15 -7.71
N GLN A 222 13.63 8.51 -8.62
CA GLN A 222 13.42 8.39 -10.08
C GLN A 222 13.24 9.69 -10.89
N ASP A 223 13.62 9.60 -12.16
CA ASP A 223 13.39 10.63 -13.16
C ASP A 223 11.89 10.80 -13.50
N VAL A 224 11.49 12.03 -13.82
CA VAL A 224 10.14 12.36 -14.34
C VAL A 224 10.23 13.52 -15.33
N ALA A 225 9.37 13.55 -16.34
CA ALA A 225 9.19 14.74 -17.17
C ALA A 225 7.88 15.45 -16.78
N ILE A 226 7.94 16.77 -16.57
CA ILE A 226 6.78 17.61 -16.19
C ILE A 226 6.49 18.58 -17.32
N ALA A 227 5.26 18.57 -17.81
CA ALA A 227 4.81 19.50 -18.85
C ALA A 227 4.06 20.71 -18.30
N ALA A 228 3.31 20.56 -17.21
CA ALA A 228 2.60 21.68 -16.59
C ALA A 228 2.24 21.37 -15.14
N ILE A 229 2.14 22.42 -14.33
CA ILE A 229 1.51 22.38 -13.01
C ILE A 229 0.26 23.25 -13.07
N SER A 230 -0.89 22.72 -12.68
CA SER A 230 -2.16 23.44 -12.63
C SER A 230 -2.58 23.68 -11.18
N LEU A 231 -3.12 24.86 -10.89
CA LEU A 231 -3.83 25.15 -9.66
C LEU A 231 -5.31 25.32 -10.03
N VAL A 232 -6.12 24.40 -9.54
CA VAL A 232 -7.55 24.32 -9.83
C VAL A 232 -8.36 24.47 -8.54
N PRO A 233 -9.56 25.07 -8.56
CA PRO A 233 -10.46 24.99 -7.42
C PRO A 233 -10.77 23.51 -7.07
N PRO A 234 -10.87 23.14 -5.77
CA PRO A 234 -11.23 21.80 -5.37
C PRO A 234 -12.56 21.37 -5.98
N GLU A 235 -12.59 20.17 -6.55
CA GLU A 235 -13.79 19.61 -7.13
C GLU A 235 -14.81 19.24 -6.04
N ILE A 236 -16.03 19.74 -6.18
CA ILE A 236 -17.16 19.38 -5.32
C ILE A 236 -18.06 18.44 -6.11
N LEU A 237 -17.92 17.14 -5.87
CA LEU A 237 -18.78 16.14 -6.48
C LEU A 237 -20.20 16.23 -5.90
N PRO A 238 -21.24 16.16 -6.74
CA PRO A 238 -22.61 16.05 -6.27
C PRO A 238 -22.82 14.73 -5.52
N SER A 239 -23.81 14.71 -4.63
CA SER A 239 -24.35 13.47 -4.07
C SER A 239 -25.09 12.66 -5.15
N TYR A 240 -25.22 11.35 -4.94
CA TYR A 240 -26.01 10.52 -5.85
C TYR A 240 -27.45 11.01 -5.98
N GLU A 241 -28.05 11.50 -4.88
CA GLU A 241 -29.42 12.02 -4.93
C GLU A 241 -29.53 13.22 -5.87
N GLU A 242 -28.55 14.14 -5.85
CA GLU A 242 -28.52 15.28 -6.78
C GLU A 242 -28.35 14.83 -8.24
N VAL A 243 -27.48 13.85 -8.48
CA VAL A 243 -27.26 13.25 -9.80
C VAL A 243 -28.53 12.53 -10.29
N LYS A 244 -29.20 11.77 -9.43
CA LYS A 244 -30.47 11.10 -9.71
C LYS A 244 -31.57 12.09 -10.09
N GLN A 245 -31.66 13.22 -9.39
CA GLN A 245 -32.59 14.29 -9.77
C GLN A 245 -32.24 14.88 -11.15
N GLU A 246 -30.95 15.00 -11.50
CA GLU A 246 -30.54 15.43 -12.84
C GLU A 246 -30.93 14.41 -13.91
N TYR A 247 -30.77 13.11 -13.66
CA TYR A 247 -31.22 12.06 -14.57
C TYR A 247 -32.73 12.14 -14.83
N ILE A 248 -33.53 12.37 -13.78
CA ILE A 248 -34.98 12.57 -13.89
C ILE A 248 -35.30 13.83 -14.70
N ARG A 249 -34.60 14.95 -14.45
CA ARG A 249 -34.81 16.21 -15.19
C ARG A 249 -34.48 16.07 -16.68
N ARG A 250 -33.42 15.34 -17.03
CA ARG A 250 -33.01 15.07 -18.42
C ARG A 250 -33.87 14.01 -19.09
N GLY A 251 -34.68 13.27 -18.32
CA GLY A 251 -35.56 12.22 -18.84
C GLY A 251 -34.78 11.02 -19.36
N TYR A 252 -33.64 10.68 -18.75
CA TYR A 252 -32.88 9.48 -19.13
C TYR A 252 -33.70 8.22 -18.90
N GLY A 253 -33.76 7.37 -19.93
CA GLY A 253 -34.43 6.08 -19.88
C GLY A 253 -33.54 5.03 -19.21
N THR A 254 -34.16 3.93 -18.79
CA THR A 254 -33.44 2.73 -18.35
C THR A 254 -32.91 1.96 -19.55
N ALA A 255 -31.74 1.36 -19.41
CA ALA A 255 -31.25 0.40 -20.38
C ALA A 255 -32.17 -0.84 -20.47
N SER A 256 -32.02 -1.62 -21.53
CA SER A 256 -32.77 -2.84 -21.80
C SER A 256 -31.88 -4.08 -21.95
N GLU A 257 -30.60 -3.92 -22.25
CA GLU A 257 -29.63 -5.02 -22.38
C GLU A 257 -28.66 -5.12 -21.20
N THR A 258 -28.25 -6.35 -20.90
CA THR A 258 -27.24 -6.66 -19.87
C THR A 258 -25.89 -6.94 -20.52
N VAL A 259 -24.85 -6.26 -20.05
CA VAL A 259 -23.45 -6.46 -20.44
C VAL A 259 -22.71 -7.15 -19.30
N ILE A 260 -22.06 -8.27 -19.57
CA ILE A 260 -21.24 -9.00 -18.60
C ILE A 260 -19.81 -9.10 -19.15
N PHE A 261 -18.82 -8.83 -18.32
CA PHE A 261 -17.42 -8.98 -18.68
C PHE A 261 -16.57 -9.49 -17.52
N GLU A 262 -15.58 -10.33 -17.85
CA GLU A 262 -14.66 -10.93 -16.87
C GLU A 262 -13.53 -9.92 -16.57
N ALA A 263 -13.21 -9.74 -15.29
CA ALA A 263 -12.31 -8.68 -14.85
C ALA A 263 -10.86 -8.92 -15.30
N GLU A 264 -10.41 -10.18 -15.30
CA GLU A 264 -9.06 -10.55 -15.65
C GLU A 264 -8.74 -10.37 -17.13
N THR A 265 -9.71 -10.54 -18.03
CA THR A 265 -9.49 -10.44 -19.50
C THR A 265 -9.75 -9.05 -20.05
N THR A 266 -10.49 -8.20 -19.34
CA THR A 266 -10.83 -6.83 -19.78
C THR A 266 -9.99 -5.74 -19.12
N THR A 267 -9.01 -6.11 -18.30
CA THR A 267 -8.06 -5.17 -17.69
C THR A 267 -7.16 -4.56 -18.77
N ILE A 268 -7.19 -3.23 -18.90
CA ILE A 268 -6.40 -2.49 -19.90
C ILE A 268 -5.21 -1.75 -19.28
N LEU A 269 -5.32 -1.31 -18.02
CA LEU A 269 -4.29 -0.54 -17.33
C LEU A 269 -4.27 -0.86 -15.84
N LYS A 270 -3.09 -0.76 -15.24
CA LYS A 270 -2.81 -0.94 -13.81
C LYS A 270 -1.77 0.08 -13.37
N SER A 271 -1.87 0.60 -12.16
CA SER A 271 -0.92 1.61 -11.67
C SER A 271 0.36 1.02 -11.06
N ASP A 272 0.49 -0.31 -11.02
CA ASP A 272 1.58 -1.03 -10.36
C ASP A 272 1.74 -2.43 -11.00
N PRO A 273 2.97 -2.88 -11.34
CA PRO A 273 3.20 -4.15 -12.03
C PRO A 273 2.96 -5.37 -11.13
N THR A 274 2.86 -5.17 -9.81
CA THR A 274 2.56 -6.24 -8.86
C THR A 274 1.09 -6.64 -8.91
N VAL A 275 0.20 -5.80 -9.42
CA VAL A 275 -1.19 -6.16 -9.66
C VAL A 275 -1.26 -7.09 -10.87
N ARG A 276 -1.58 -8.36 -10.64
CA ARG A 276 -1.60 -9.41 -11.67
C ARG A 276 -2.90 -10.21 -11.61
N ARG A 277 -3.19 -10.95 -12.69
CA ARG A 277 -4.25 -11.97 -12.68
C ARG A 277 -3.91 -13.04 -11.63
N GLU A 278 -4.94 -13.53 -10.96
CA GLU A 278 -4.87 -14.52 -9.90
C GLU A 278 -5.74 -15.73 -10.23
N SER A 279 -5.49 -16.86 -9.55
CA SER A 279 -6.28 -18.08 -9.72
C SER A 279 -7.24 -18.26 -8.55
N ASN A 280 -8.49 -18.57 -8.85
CA ASN A 280 -9.47 -18.99 -7.85
C ASN A 280 -10.15 -20.30 -8.26
N THR A 281 -10.28 -21.22 -7.31
CA THR A 281 -10.85 -22.54 -7.53
C THR A 281 -12.33 -22.65 -7.17
N ASP A 282 -13.02 -21.53 -6.85
CA ASP A 282 -14.45 -21.56 -6.61
C ASP A 282 -15.17 -21.94 -7.93
N PRO A 283 -16.04 -22.96 -7.95
CA PRO A 283 -16.71 -23.45 -9.17
C PRO A 283 -17.58 -22.42 -9.92
N ALA A 284 -17.88 -21.28 -9.31
CA ALA A 284 -18.65 -20.20 -9.92
C ALA A 284 -17.78 -19.10 -10.53
N SER A 285 -16.45 -19.16 -10.35
CA SER A 285 -15.52 -18.31 -11.08
C SER A 285 -15.43 -18.77 -12.54
N SER A 286 -15.14 -17.86 -13.46
CA SER A 286 -15.07 -18.17 -14.89
C SER A 286 -13.80 -17.55 -15.47
N PRO A 287 -12.99 -18.32 -16.22
CA PRO A 287 -13.13 -19.75 -16.47
C PRO A 287 -12.83 -20.61 -15.23
N TYR A 288 -13.66 -21.63 -14.95
CA TYR A 288 -13.38 -22.63 -13.93
C TYR A 288 -12.62 -23.83 -14.52
N SER A 289 -11.64 -24.34 -13.76
CA SER A 289 -11.00 -25.63 -14.03
C SER A 289 -10.78 -26.38 -12.73
N ALA A 290 -11.15 -27.65 -12.72
CA ALA A 290 -10.90 -28.56 -11.60
C ALA A 290 -9.50 -29.19 -11.66
N THR A 291 -8.86 -29.19 -12.83
CA THR A 291 -7.64 -29.98 -13.11
C THR A 291 -6.41 -29.13 -13.35
N SER A 292 -6.62 -27.88 -13.78
CA SER A 292 -5.56 -26.93 -14.08
C SER A 292 -5.80 -25.59 -13.42
N ARG A 293 -4.71 -24.90 -13.11
CA ARG A 293 -4.74 -23.52 -12.64
C ARG A 293 -5.20 -22.60 -13.77
N LYS A 294 -6.22 -21.79 -13.49
CA LYS A 294 -6.75 -20.77 -14.39
C LYS A 294 -6.62 -19.41 -13.73
N LEU A 295 -6.00 -18.46 -14.41
CA LEU A 295 -5.90 -17.08 -13.99
C LEU A 295 -7.21 -16.38 -14.35
N ASN A 296 -8.22 -16.56 -13.52
CA ASN A 296 -9.64 -16.29 -13.78
C ASN A 296 -10.23 -15.17 -12.90
N VAL A 297 -9.37 -14.44 -12.18
CA VAL A 297 -9.74 -13.33 -11.31
C VAL A 297 -8.60 -12.31 -11.30
N ILE A 298 -8.84 -11.09 -10.83
CA ILE A 298 -7.79 -10.09 -10.66
C ILE A 298 -7.82 -9.45 -9.27
N GLY A 299 -6.64 -9.14 -8.74
CA GLY A 299 -6.46 -8.41 -7.49
C GLY A 299 -6.11 -9.27 -6.30
N GLY A 300 -6.95 -9.27 -5.26
CA GLY A 300 -6.67 -9.93 -3.99
C GLY A 300 -5.52 -9.25 -3.25
N TYR A 301 -4.64 -10.05 -2.62
CA TYR A 301 -3.53 -9.50 -1.84
C TYR A 301 -2.55 -8.69 -2.71
N ARG A 302 -2.45 -8.94 -4.01
CA ARG A 302 -1.58 -8.14 -4.90
C ARG A 302 -2.12 -6.74 -5.20
N TRP A 303 -3.42 -6.52 -4.99
CA TRP A 303 -4.09 -5.22 -5.16
C TRP A 303 -4.60 -4.72 -3.81
N ARG A 304 -3.66 -4.22 -3.00
CA ARG A 304 -3.91 -3.88 -1.59
C ARG A 304 -3.35 -2.54 -1.14
N ARG A 305 -2.33 -2.01 -1.83
CA ARG A 305 -1.63 -0.79 -1.39
C ARG A 305 -2.44 0.43 -1.80
N GLY A 306 -2.36 1.47 -0.98
CA GLY A 306 -3.01 2.75 -1.24
C GLY A 306 -2.79 3.27 -2.66
N ASN A 307 -3.85 3.80 -3.24
CA ASN A 307 -3.90 4.32 -4.60
C ASN A 307 -3.51 3.35 -5.72
N GLN A 308 -3.31 2.05 -5.46
CA GLN A 308 -3.21 1.09 -6.55
C GLN A 308 -4.54 1.06 -7.30
N ALA A 309 -4.48 1.20 -8.63
CA ALA A 309 -5.64 1.26 -9.49
C ALA A 309 -5.61 0.15 -10.54
N VAL A 310 -6.81 -0.31 -10.90
CA VAL A 310 -7.05 -1.20 -12.04
C VAL A 310 -8.14 -0.59 -12.89
N THR A 311 -7.91 -0.56 -14.20
CA THR A 311 -8.84 -0.03 -15.20
C THR A 311 -9.26 -1.13 -16.16
N TRP A 312 -10.57 -1.28 -16.34
CA TRP A 312 -11.20 -2.19 -17.28
C TRP A 312 -11.86 -1.41 -18.43
N SER A 313 -11.86 -2.00 -19.63
CA SER A 313 -12.67 -1.50 -20.77
C SER A 313 -13.90 -2.39 -20.97
N PHE A 314 -15.04 -1.78 -21.26
CA PHE A 314 -16.28 -2.46 -21.59
C PHE A 314 -17.10 -1.66 -22.60
N THR A 315 -18.10 -2.28 -23.23
CA THR A 315 -18.94 -1.61 -24.24
C THR A 315 -20.40 -1.82 -23.90
N VAL A 316 -21.18 -0.74 -23.90
CA VAL A 316 -22.64 -0.80 -23.75
C VAL A 316 -23.34 -0.61 -25.10
N PRO A 317 -24.41 -1.36 -25.39
CA PRO A 317 -25.03 -1.39 -26.72
C PRO A 317 -25.96 -0.19 -26.99
N GLU A 318 -26.43 0.50 -25.95
CA GLU A 318 -27.40 1.59 -26.04
C GLU A 318 -27.19 2.62 -24.93
N ASP A 319 -27.72 3.82 -25.15
CA ASP A 319 -27.78 4.84 -24.10
C ASP A 319 -28.79 4.43 -23.03
N GLY A 320 -28.43 4.53 -21.75
CA GLY A 320 -29.39 4.25 -20.69
C GLY A 320 -28.83 4.35 -19.28
N LEU A 321 -29.74 4.32 -18.32
CA LEU A 321 -29.41 4.09 -16.91
C LEU A 321 -29.20 2.59 -16.68
N TYR A 322 -28.01 2.25 -16.18
CA TYR A 322 -27.60 0.90 -15.83
C TYR A 322 -27.39 0.77 -14.32
N GLU A 323 -27.68 -0.40 -13.78
CA GLU A 323 -27.21 -0.85 -12.48
C GLU A 323 -25.88 -1.60 -12.66
N MET A 324 -24.87 -1.29 -11.84
CA MET A 324 -23.60 -2.03 -11.84
C MET A 324 -23.60 -3.10 -10.74
N THR A 325 -23.45 -4.36 -11.12
CA THR A 325 -23.23 -5.49 -10.21
C THR A 325 -21.88 -6.14 -10.43
N LEU A 326 -21.32 -6.76 -9.39
CA LEU A 326 -20.03 -7.44 -9.49
C LEU A 326 -19.98 -8.68 -8.58
N ARG A 327 -19.15 -9.65 -8.97
CA ARG A 327 -18.75 -10.79 -8.12
C ARG A 327 -17.36 -10.52 -7.56
N PHE A 328 -17.28 -10.40 -6.25
CA PHE A 328 -16.06 -10.02 -5.54
C PHE A 328 -15.85 -10.87 -4.29
N ASN A 329 -14.61 -10.95 -3.83
CA ASN A 329 -14.26 -11.54 -2.55
C ASN A 329 -13.44 -10.52 -1.74
N GLN A 330 -13.97 -10.17 -0.57
CA GLN A 330 -13.23 -9.48 0.48
C GLN A 330 -13.25 -10.34 1.74
N SER A 331 -12.23 -11.19 1.88
CA SER A 331 -12.02 -12.08 3.02
C SER A 331 -10.71 -11.78 3.77
N TRP A 332 -10.09 -10.64 3.51
CA TRP A 332 -8.90 -10.16 4.22
C TRP A 332 -9.29 -9.19 5.33
N ASN A 333 -8.38 -8.97 6.28
CA ASN A 333 -8.57 -8.10 7.45
C ASN A 333 -9.86 -8.45 8.20
N GLU A 334 -9.83 -9.51 9.01
CA GLU A 334 -11.01 -10.07 9.66
C GLU A 334 -11.96 -9.01 10.23
N GLY A 335 -13.19 -9.00 9.72
CA GLY A 335 -14.24 -8.09 10.14
C GLY A 335 -14.16 -6.69 9.52
N LEU A 336 -13.07 -6.27 8.89
CA LEU A 336 -12.90 -4.92 8.34
C LEU A 336 -13.26 -4.86 6.85
N PRO A 337 -13.96 -3.81 6.40
CA PRO A 337 -14.24 -3.62 4.99
C PRO A 337 -13.00 -3.25 4.17
N SER A 338 -13.11 -3.35 2.85
CA SER A 338 -12.17 -2.79 1.87
C SER A 338 -12.80 -1.56 1.21
N TYR A 339 -12.06 -0.46 1.07
CA TYR A 339 -12.58 0.75 0.41
C TYR A 339 -11.99 0.93 -0.98
N ARG A 340 -12.82 1.39 -1.92
CA ARG A 340 -12.41 1.76 -3.28
C ARG A 340 -13.02 3.08 -3.70
N GLN A 341 -12.22 3.92 -4.33
CA GLN A 341 -12.75 4.94 -5.22
C GLN A 341 -13.18 4.26 -6.54
N ILE A 342 -14.34 4.62 -7.07
CA ILE A 342 -14.88 4.07 -8.31
C ILE A 342 -15.10 5.22 -9.31
N ALA A 343 -14.43 5.14 -10.46
CA ALA A 343 -14.56 6.10 -11.55
C ALA A 343 -15.05 5.42 -12.84
N ILE A 344 -15.87 6.12 -13.61
CA ILE A 344 -16.29 5.74 -14.95
C ILE A 344 -15.78 6.81 -15.91
N ASP A 345 -15.10 6.40 -16.98
CA ASP A 345 -14.49 7.31 -17.97
C ASP A 345 -13.53 8.34 -17.37
N GLY A 346 -12.82 7.94 -16.30
CA GLY A 346 -11.85 8.78 -15.59
C GLY A 346 -12.46 9.71 -14.53
N GLU A 347 -13.79 9.78 -14.42
CA GLU A 347 -14.48 10.67 -13.48
C GLU A 347 -15.20 9.88 -12.38
N VAL A 348 -15.16 10.36 -11.14
CA VAL A 348 -15.94 9.78 -10.03
C VAL A 348 -17.38 10.30 -10.15
N PRO A 349 -18.39 9.47 -10.41
CA PRO A 349 -19.72 9.96 -10.78
C PRO A 349 -20.44 10.79 -9.71
N PHE A 350 -20.21 10.47 -8.43
CA PHE A 350 -20.81 11.15 -7.28
C PHE A 350 -20.04 10.83 -5.99
N SER A 351 -20.27 11.64 -4.95
CA SER A 351 -19.49 11.66 -3.70
C SER A 351 -19.34 10.31 -3.00
N GLU A 352 -20.39 9.48 -3.04
CA GLU A 352 -20.47 8.19 -2.36
C GLU A 352 -19.52 7.14 -2.98
N LEU A 353 -19.00 7.40 -4.19
CA LEU A 353 -18.03 6.55 -4.88
C LEU A 353 -16.58 6.98 -4.66
N LYS A 354 -16.33 8.05 -3.89
CA LYS A 354 -14.96 8.40 -3.48
C LYS A 354 -14.35 7.33 -2.58
N GLU A 355 -15.17 6.68 -1.74
CA GLU A 355 -14.75 5.67 -0.76
C GLU A 355 -15.83 4.57 -0.60
N TYR A 356 -16.18 3.90 -1.70
CA TYR A 356 -17.19 2.84 -1.68
C TYR A 356 -16.73 1.65 -0.83
N LYS A 357 -17.61 1.18 0.06
CA LYS A 357 -17.33 0.14 1.06
C LYS A 357 -17.67 -1.27 0.56
N PHE A 358 -16.68 -2.15 0.50
CA PHE A 358 -16.86 -3.59 0.31
C PHE A 358 -16.77 -4.33 1.65
N PRO A 359 -17.87 -4.90 2.17
CA PRO A 359 -17.87 -5.52 3.50
C PRO A 359 -17.10 -6.85 3.53
N TYR A 360 -16.56 -7.19 4.70
CA TYR A 360 -15.88 -8.46 4.95
C TYR A 360 -16.85 -9.63 4.98
N TYR A 361 -16.57 -10.65 4.17
CA TYR A 361 -17.21 -11.96 4.28
C TYR A 361 -16.23 -13.06 3.85
N LEU A 362 -16.28 -14.21 4.53
CA LEU A 362 -15.46 -15.40 4.22
C LEU A 362 -15.77 -16.05 2.86
N HIS A 363 -16.83 -15.62 2.19
CA HIS A 363 -17.31 -16.23 0.95
C HIS A 363 -17.46 -15.17 -0.13
N TRP A 364 -17.30 -15.59 -1.37
CA TRP A 364 -17.65 -14.80 -2.55
C TRP A 364 -19.01 -14.12 -2.40
N GLN A 365 -19.01 -12.84 -2.71
CA GLN A 365 -20.15 -11.95 -2.68
C GLN A 365 -20.54 -11.61 -4.12
N SER A 366 -21.82 -11.36 -4.33
CA SER A 366 -22.34 -10.79 -5.56
C SER A 366 -23.44 -9.82 -5.20
N GLY A 367 -23.42 -8.65 -5.81
CA GLY A 367 -24.43 -7.64 -5.59
C GLY A 367 -24.15 -6.35 -6.35
N ALA A 368 -25.16 -5.48 -6.37
CA ALA A 368 -25.06 -4.14 -6.91
C ALA A 368 -24.16 -3.24 -6.05
N ILE A 369 -23.53 -2.26 -6.68
CA ILE A 369 -23.06 -1.07 -5.99
C ILE A 369 -24.29 -0.26 -5.56
N LYS A 370 -24.39 0.02 -4.26
CA LYS A 370 -25.62 0.52 -3.66
C LYS A 370 -25.35 1.40 -2.45
N ASP A 371 -26.34 2.18 -2.06
CA ASP A 371 -26.27 3.01 -0.86
C ASP A 371 -26.34 2.18 0.44
N GLU A 372 -26.26 2.87 1.58
CA GLU A 372 -26.37 2.23 2.89
C GLU A 372 -27.77 1.66 3.19
N SER A 373 -28.80 2.15 2.51
CA SER A 373 -30.18 1.64 2.62
C SER A 373 -30.42 0.36 1.82
N GLY A 374 -29.51 0.06 0.89
CA GLY A 374 -29.55 -1.07 -0.02
C GLY A 374 -30.13 -0.75 -1.39
N GLU A 375 -30.40 0.51 -1.71
CA GLU A 375 -30.85 0.98 -3.03
C GLU A 375 -29.68 1.03 -4.01
N PRO A 376 -29.75 0.32 -5.15
CA PRO A 376 -28.70 0.35 -6.17
C PRO A 376 -28.48 1.75 -6.74
N TYR A 377 -27.22 2.10 -6.98
CA TYR A 377 -26.88 3.28 -7.75
C TYR A 377 -27.08 3.03 -9.24
N LEU A 378 -27.60 4.04 -9.93
CA LEU A 378 -27.75 4.04 -11.38
C LEU A 378 -26.68 4.89 -12.04
N PHE A 379 -26.17 4.40 -13.16
CA PHE A 379 -25.13 5.03 -13.96
C PHE A 379 -25.69 5.29 -15.35
N TYR A 380 -25.72 6.56 -15.77
CA TYR A 380 -26.03 6.87 -17.16
C TYR A 380 -24.79 6.60 -18.01
N LEU A 381 -24.94 5.74 -19.02
CA LEU A 381 -23.90 5.40 -19.98
C LEU A 381 -24.42 5.66 -21.39
N ALA A 382 -23.56 6.13 -22.28
CA ALA A 382 -23.88 6.33 -23.68
C ALA A 382 -23.49 5.08 -24.49
N ALA A 383 -24.14 4.80 -25.61
CA ALA A 383 -23.77 3.67 -26.46
C ALA A 383 -22.31 3.81 -26.92
N GLY A 384 -21.47 2.83 -26.59
CA GLY A 384 -20.04 2.89 -26.93
C GLY A 384 -19.12 2.24 -25.89
N GLU A 385 -17.83 2.50 -26.06
CA GLU A 385 -16.77 2.04 -25.18
C GLU A 385 -16.66 2.95 -23.96
N HIS A 386 -16.51 2.34 -22.80
CA HIS A 386 -16.37 2.98 -21.50
C HIS A 386 -15.22 2.34 -20.73
N THR A 387 -14.72 3.09 -19.76
CA THR A 387 -13.74 2.56 -18.79
C THR A 387 -14.30 2.57 -17.38
N LEU A 388 -13.97 1.53 -16.61
CA LEU A 388 -14.22 1.45 -15.18
C LEU A 388 -12.86 1.43 -14.50
N THR A 389 -12.62 2.35 -13.55
CA THR A 389 -11.41 2.33 -12.72
C THR A 389 -11.78 2.18 -11.26
N MET A 390 -11.12 1.26 -10.57
CA MET A 390 -11.18 1.17 -9.12
C MET A 390 -9.81 1.46 -8.52
N THR A 391 -9.77 2.33 -7.52
CA THR A 391 -8.54 2.76 -6.85
C THR A 391 -8.63 2.45 -5.36
N VAL A 392 -7.58 1.84 -4.79
CA VAL A 392 -7.54 1.50 -3.36
C VAL A 392 -7.53 2.76 -2.51
N LYS A 393 -8.43 2.84 -1.54
CA LYS A 393 -8.45 3.86 -0.49
C LYS A 393 -8.49 3.20 0.88
N MET A 394 -7.98 3.89 1.91
CA MET A 394 -8.09 3.45 3.31
C MET A 394 -9.45 3.85 3.91
N GLY A 395 -10.07 4.89 3.36
CA GLY A 395 -11.41 5.31 3.74
C GLY A 395 -11.51 5.65 5.22
N GLN A 396 -12.60 5.20 5.82
CA GLN A 396 -12.88 5.41 7.24
C GLN A 396 -11.85 4.78 8.20
N ILE A 397 -10.91 3.95 7.71
CA ILE A 397 -9.86 3.36 8.55
C ILE A 397 -8.70 4.36 8.79
N THR A 398 -8.55 5.40 7.96
CA THR A 398 -7.46 6.38 8.06
C THR A 398 -7.24 6.97 9.46
N PRO A 399 -8.26 7.46 10.19
CA PRO A 399 -8.05 8.01 11.53
C PRO A 399 -7.53 6.99 12.54
N VAL A 400 -7.90 5.71 12.38
CA VAL A 400 -7.39 4.61 13.22
C VAL A 400 -5.92 4.37 12.93
N ILE A 401 -5.51 4.38 11.65
CA ILE A 401 -4.11 4.21 11.24
C ILE A 401 -3.23 5.32 11.83
N GLN A 402 -3.66 6.58 11.66
CA GLN A 402 -2.93 7.75 12.13
C GLN A 402 -2.78 7.73 13.67
N SER A 403 -3.88 7.50 14.39
CA SER A 403 -3.87 7.38 15.85
C SER A 403 -3.05 6.18 16.35
N LEU A 404 -3.01 5.08 15.62
CA LEU A 404 -2.22 3.91 16.00
C LEU A 404 -0.71 4.14 15.84
N ASN A 405 -0.30 4.93 14.86
CA ASN A 405 1.08 5.37 14.71
C ASN A 405 1.50 6.26 15.89
N GLU A 406 0.66 7.22 16.28
CA GLU A 406 0.87 8.08 17.46
C GLU A 406 1.01 7.26 18.75
N ASP A 407 0.11 6.29 18.96
CA ASP A 407 0.15 5.36 20.09
C ASP A 407 1.45 4.53 20.12
N THR A 408 1.90 4.08 18.95
CA THR A 408 3.15 3.30 18.81
C THR A 408 4.37 4.14 19.18
N ILE A 409 4.42 5.41 18.76
CA ILE A 409 5.47 6.36 19.12
C ILE A 409 5.43 6.67 20.63
N LEU A 410 4.24 6.90 21.19
CA LEU A 410 4.05 7.15 22.63
C LEU A 410 4.54 5.96 23.48
N LEU A 411 4.14 4.74 23.11
CA LEU A 411 4.57 3.52 23.79
C LEU A 411 6.08 3.31 23.68
N SER A 412 6.66 3.52 22.49
CA SER A 412 8.11 3.43 22.29
C SER A 412 8.88 4.43 23.17
N ASN A 413 8.37 5.66 23.31
CA ASN A 413 8.94 6.66 24.20
C ASN A 413 8.85 6.23 25.67
N MET A 414 7.72 5.68 26.12
CA MET A 414 7.57 5.17 27.49
C MET A 414 8.55 4.02 27.78
N ILE A 415 8.64 3.02 26.89
CA ILE A 415 9.58 1.89 27.01
C ILE A 415 11.01 2.42 27.14
N ARG A 416 11.41 3.35 26.26
CA ARG A 416 12.76 3.96 26.29
C ARG A 416 13.04 4.67 27.62
N GLU A 417 12.10 5.44 28.16
CA GLU A 417 12.30 6.11 29.45
C GLU A 417 12.40 5.11 30.61
N ILE A 418 11.63 4.02 30.58
CA ILE A 418 11.76 2.93 31.57
C ILE A 418 13.14 2.28 31.47
N THR A 419 13.57 1.90 30.25
CA THR A 419 14.87 1.26 30.00
C THR A 419 16.05 2.14 30.44
N LYS A 420 15.96 3.48 30.33
CA LYS A 420 16.99 4.39 30.83
C LYS A 420 17.22 4.26 32.35
N ILE A 421 16.20 3.89 33.11
CA ILE A 421 16.26 3.72 34.56
C ILE A 421 16.65 2.30 34.94
N THR A 422 16.13 1.30 34.23
CA THR A 422 16.28 -0.12 34.60
C THR A 422 17.44 -0.83 33.92
N GLY A 423 17.92 -0.33 32.78
CA GLY A 423 18.67 -1.13 31.82
C GLY A 423 17.78 -2.09 31.03
N SER A 424 18.39 -2.91 30.17
CA SER A 424 17.68 -3.89 29.32
C SER A 424 17.13 -5.10 30.07
N GLU A 425 17.62 -5.36 31.29
CA GLU A 425 17.19 -6.48 32.14
C GLU A 425 16.78 -5.92 33.52
N PRO A 426 15.55 -5.43 33.68
CA PRO A 426 15.06 -4.90 34.95
C PRO A 426 15.04 -5.97 36.05
N ASP A 427 15.56 -5.66 37.24
CA ASP A 427 15.37 -6.51 38.43
C ASP A 427 13.89 -6.48 38.88
N PRO A 428 13.14 -7.59 38.79
CA PRO A 428 11.71 -7.64 39.13
C PRO A 428 11.42 -7.52 40.64
N ASN A 429 12.43 -7.48 41.50
CA ASN A 429 12.29 -7.34 42.95
C ASN A 429 12.68 -5.94 43.45
N TYR A 430 13.15 -5.06 42.57
CA TYR A 430 13.56 -3.70 42.93
C TYR A 430 12.44 -2.70 42.68
N ASP A 431 12.15 -1.85 43.67
CA ASP A 431 11.18 -0.75 43.52
C ASP A 431 11.86 0.48 42.92
N TYR A 432 11.74 0.63 41.60
CA TYR A 432 12.26 1.77 40.83
C TYR A 432 11.47 3.06 41.04
N LYS A 433 10.30 2.99 41.70
CA LYS A 433 9.38 4.12 41.88
C LYS A 433 9.08 4.84 40.57
N PHE A 434 8.76 4.09 39.52
CA PHE A 434 8.66 4.57 38.14
C PHE A 434 7.90 5.90 37.99
N PHE A 435 6.72 6.03 38.61
CA PHE A 435 5.93 7.26 38.51
C PHE A 435 6.50 8.47 39.26
N SER A 436 7.43 8.26 40.18
CA SER A 436 8.20 9.36 40.82
C SER A 436 9.50 9.66 40.09
N THR A 437 10.05 8.68 39.36
CA THR A 437 11.35 8.76 38.69
C THR A 437 11.24 9.25 37.25
N ILE A 438 10.19 8.84 36.54
CA ILE A 438 9.93 9.16 35.14
C ILE A 438 8.72 10.12 35.10
N PRO A 439 8.94 11.40 34.79
CA PRO A 439 7.86 12.36 34.60
C PRO A 439 6.85 11.87 33.56
N ASP A 440 5.57 12.17 33.78
CA ASP A 440 4.46 11.96 32.86
C ASP A 440 4.18 10.49 32.47
N LEU A 441 4.95 9.51 32.96
CA LEU A 441 4.77 8.09 32.60
C LEU A 441 3.35 7.59 32.88
N LYS A 442 2.80 7.93 34.06
CA LYS A 442 1.44 7.56 34.43
C LYS A 442 0.41 8.20 33.49
N GLU A 443 0.57 9.48 33.20
CA GLU A 443 -0.32 10.22 32.31
C GLU A 443 -0.27 9.67 30.89
N ASN A 444 0.93 9.35 30.38
CA ASN A 444 1.11 8.73 29.07
C ASN A 444 0.46 7.34 28.97
N MET A 445 0.54 6.52 30.04
CA MET A 445 -0.20 5.25 30.11
C MET A 445 -1.71 5.47 30.08
N GLU A 446 -2.23 6.43 30.85
CA GLU A 446 -3.65 6.78 30.88
C GLU A 446 -4.14 7.33 29.52
N ILE A 447 -3.33 8.13 28.82
CA ILE A 447 -3.59 8.62 27.45
C ILE A 447 -3.66 7.44 26.47
N LEU A 448 -2.68 6.54 26.49
CA LEU A 448 -2.65 5.37 25.62
C LEU A 448 -3.87 4.46 25.85
N MET A 449 -4.24 4.23 27.11
CA MET A 449 -5.44 3.47 27.47
C MET A 449 -6.72 4.08 26.89
N ALA A 450 -6.87 5.41 26.98
CA ALA A 450 -8.02 6.12 26.44
C ALA A 450 -8.04 6.05 24.90
N SER A 451 -6.88 6.25 24.27
CA SER A 451 -6.69 6.16 22.83
C SER A 451 -7.06 4.78 22.28
N LEU A 452 -6.60 3.70 22.93
CA LEU A 452 -6.93 2.33 22.55
C LEU A 452 -8.44 2.02 22.67
N GLN A 453 -9.10 2.56 23.70
CA GLN A 453 -10.55 2.43 23.85
C GLN A 453 -11.31 3.12 22.71
N VAL A 454 -10.93 4.34 22.34
CA VAL A 454 -11.57 5.08 21.24
C VAL A 454 -11.44 4.31 19.92
N LYS A 455 -10.26 3.74 19.64
CA LYS A 455 -10.05 2.90 18.45
C LYS A 455 -10.88 1.62 18.49
N TYR A 456 -10.96 0.94 19.63
CA TYR A 456 -11.83 -0.22 19.80
C TYR A 456 -13.28 0.13 19.47
N ASP A 457 -13.82 1.18 20.10
CA ASP A 457 -15.22 1.57 19.92
C ASP A 457 -15.50 1.93 18.45
N TYR A 458 -14.58 2.64 17.80
CA TYR A 458 -14.70 3.00 16.39
C TYR A 458 -14.65 1.79 15.45
N LEU A 459 -13.68 0.89 15.62
CA LEU A 459 -13.59 -0.31 14.77
C LEU A 459 -14.85 -1.17 14.87
N MET A 460 -15.44 -1.29 16.06
CA MET A 460 -16.70 -2.01 16.24
C MET A 460 -17.90 -1.39 15.48
N THR A 461 -17.83 -0.11 15.08
CA THR A 461 -18.88 0.53 14.26
C THR A 461 -18.78 0.20 12.78
N ILE A 462 -17.56 -0.01 12.26
CA ILE A 462 -17.33 -0.26 10.83
C ILE A 462 -17.16 -1.75 10.52
N SER A 463 -16.90 -2.58 11.54
CA SER A 463 -16.62 -4.00 11.38
C SER A 463 -17.85 -4.89 11.35
N THR A 464 -17.77 -5.97 10.58
CA THR A 464 -18.67 -7.12 10.70
C THR A 464 -18.15 -8.07 11.79
N GLY A 465 -18.68 -7.93 13.01
CA GLY A 465 -18.25 -8.72 14.16
C GLY A 465 -17.13 -8.05 14.95
N SER A 466 -16.35 -8.84 15.69
CA SER A 466 -15.27 -8.34 16.55
C SER A 466 -13.90 -8.72 15.98
N PRO A 467 -13.17 -7.78 15.36
CA PRO A 467 -11.84 -8.05 14.81
C PRO A 467 -10.85 -8.47 15.90
N ALA A 468 -9.93 -9.39 15.57
CA ALA A 468 -8.84 -9.79 16.47
C ALA A 468 -8.02 -8.59 16.98
N MET A 469 -7.78 -7.60 16.09
CA MET A 469 -7.10 -6.34 16.42
C MET A 469 -7.82 -5.54 17.50
N ALA A 470 -9.15 -5.39 17.38
CA ALA A 470 -9.93 -4.65 18.37
C ALA A 470 -9.82 -5.31 19.76
N ASN A 471 -9.91 -6.64 19.84
CA ASN A 471 -9.73 -7.38 21.09
C ASN A 471 -8.30 -7.25 21.66
N ASN A 472 -7.28 -7.18 20.80
CA ASN A 472 -5.91 -6.96 21.23
C ASN A 472 -5.72 -5.55 21.83
N PHE A 473 -6.40 -4.52 21.31
CA PHE A 473 -6.38 -3.18 21.93
C PHE A 473 -6.92 -3.19 23.36
N LEU A 474 -7.99 -3.96 23.65
CA LEU A 474 -8.50 -4.12 25.01
C LEU A 474 -7.49 -4.84 25.90
N THR A 475 -6.81 -5.87 25.39
CA THR A 475 -5.80 -6.61 26.15
C THR A 475 -4.64 -5.69 26.55
N ILE A 476 -4.13 -4.88 25.62
CA ILE A 476 -3.04 -3.92 25.90
C ILE A 476 -3.51 -2.86 26.89
N LYS A 477 -4.74 -2.36 26.72
CA LYS A 477 -5.34 -1.41 27.67
C LYS A 477 -5.40 -1.98 29.09
N ASP A 478 -5.82 -3.24 29.25
CA ASP A 478 -5.92 -3.89 30.56
C ASP A 478 -4.53 -4.10 31.19
N GLN A 479 -3.52 -4.48 30.39
CA GLN A 479 -2.12 -4.55 30.85
C GLN A 479 -1.61 -3.20 31.37
N LEU A 480 -1.90 -2.10 30.65
CA LEU A 480 -1.55 -0.76 31.09
C LEU A 480 -2.30 -0.35 32.37
N ALA A 481 -3.58 -0.72 32.48
CA ALA A 481 -4.37 -0.46 33.68
C ALA A 481 -3.77 -1.12 34.92
N ASP A 482 -3.34 -2.38 34.80
CA ASP A 482 -2.68 -3.13 35.88
C ASP A 482 -1.37 -2.45 36.31
N MET A 483 -0.58 -1.92 35.36
CA MET A 483 0.64 -1.17 35.65
C MET A 483 0.38 0.19 36.30
N VAL A 484 -0.73 0.84 35.96
CA VAL A 484 -1.16 2.10 36.58
C VAL A 484 -1.65 1.87 38.02
N GLU A 485 -2.35 0.76 38.27
CA GLU A 485 -2.82 0.38 39.61
C GLU A 485 -1.66 -0.06 40.52
N ASP A 486 -0.74 -0.89 40.03
CA ASP A 486 0.47 -1.32 40.74
C ASP A 486 1.75 -1.06 39.93
N PRO A 487 2.39 0.12 40.11
CA PRO A 487 3.60 0.50 39.39
C PRO A 487 4.81 -0.40 39.66
N PHE A 488 4.77 -1.19 40.74
CA PHE A 488 5.83 -2.17 41.04
C PHE A 488 5.86 -3.30 40.01
N THR A 489 4.74 -3.56 39.33
CA THR A 489 4.65 -4.61 38.30
C THR A 489 5.31 -4.24 36.98
N ILE A 490 5.55 -2.96 36.70
CA ILE A 490 6.13 -2.47 35.44
C ILE A 490 7.45 -3.20 35.12
N ALA A 491 8.32 -3.39 36.12
CA ALA A 491 9.60 -4.09 35.94
C ALA A 491 9.43 -5.57 35.52
N ARG A 492 8.32 -6.22 35.90
CA ARG A 492 8.01 -7.61 35.55
C ARG A 492 7.25 -7.75 34.23
N GLN A 493 6.61 -6.67 33.79
CA GLN A 493 5.75 -6.63 32.61
C GLN A 493 6.41 -5.89 31.44
N MET A 494 7.75 -5.75 31.43
CA MET A 494 8.46 -5.14 30.29
C MET A 494 8.25 -5.93 29.00
N ASP A 495 8.27 -7.26 29.07
CA ASP A 495 7.97 -8.12 27.91
C ASP A 495 6.55 -7.87 27.37
N ASP A 496 5.58 -7.54 28.24
CA ASP A 496 4.22 -7.21 27.83
C ASP A 496 4.17 -5.87 27.07
N LEU A 497 4.96 -4.87 27.49
CA LEU A 497 5.07 -3.59 26.77
C LEU A 497 5.75 -3.77 25.40
N ASP A 498 6.80 -4.59 25.31
CA ASP A 498 7.48 -4.88 24.04
C ASP A 498 6.57 -5.67 23.08
N ASN A 499 5.80 -6.62 23.61
CA ASN A 499 4.79 -7.37 22.84
C ASN A 499 3.64 -6.45 22.39
N ALA A 500 3.20 -5.52 23.23
CA ALA A 500 2.23 -4.51 22.87
C ALA A 500 2.76 -3.62 21.74
N GLN A 501 4.00 -3.13 21.83
CA GLN A 501 4.62 -2.32 20.77
C GLN A 501 4.70 -3.08 19.44
N THR A 502 5.11 -4.35 19.49
CA THR A 502 5.16 -5.23 18.31
C THR A 502 3.77 -5.42 17.70
N SER A 503 2.75 -5.61 18.53
CA SER A 503 1.37 -5.80 18.10
C SER A 503 0.80 -4.53 17.45
N LEU A 504 0.94 -3.37 18.09
CA LEU A 504 0.48 -2.08 17.54
C LEU A 504 1.17 -1.76 16.22
N SER A 505 2.48 -2.01 16.11
CA SER A 505 3.25 -1.82 14.87
C SER A 505 2.75 -2.75 13.75
N THR A 506 2.47 -4.02 14.08
CA THR A 506 1.93 -4.99 13.12
C THR A 506 0.54 -4.56 12.62
N TRP A 507 -0.32 -4.09 13.52
CA TRP A 507 -1.64 -3.59 13.17
C TRP A 507 -1.59 -2.31 12.33
N TYR A 508 -0.67 -1.40 12.64
CA TYR A 508 -0.43 -0.19 11.84
C TYR A 508 -0.08 -0.53 10.39
N LEU A 509 0.81 -1.50 10.17
CA LEU A 509 1.17 -1.96 8.83
C LEU A 509 0.02 -2.72 8.13
N SER A 510 -0.72 -3.54 8.88
CA SER A 510 -1.81 -4.35 8.32
C SER A 510 -2.98 -3.49 7.83
N LEU A 511 -3.35 -2.44 8.58
CA LEU A 511 -4.47 -1.55 8.21
C LEU A 511 -4.21 -0.75 6.92
N GLN A 512 -2.94 -0.56 6.54
CA GLN A 512 -2.53 0.08 5.28
C GLN A 512 -2.66 -0.84 4.05
N SER A 513 -3.24 -2.02 4.22
CA SER A 513 -3.49 -2.99 3.16
C SER A 513 -4.99 -3.22 3.05
N GLN A 514 -5.58 -2.95 1.89
CA GLN A 514 -7.00 -3.10 1.61
C GLN A 514 -7.24 -4.02 0.40
N PRO A 515 -7.02 -5.35 0.52
CA PRO A 515 -7.22 -6.28 -0.59
C PRO A 515 -8.67 -6.33 -1.08
N LEU A 516 -8.85 -6.61 -2.36
CA LEU A 516 -10.16 -6.94 -2.94
C LEU A 516 -9.91 -7.81 -4.17
N LEU A 517 -10.60 -8.94 -4.28
CA LEU A 517 -10.49 -9.83 -5.44
C LEU A 517 -11.75 -9.71 -6.27
N ILE A 518 -11.60 -9.47 -7.58
CA ILE A 518 -12.72 -9.35 -8.51
C ILE A 518 -12.68 -10.49 -9.51
N ASP A 519 -13.85 -11.06 -9.78
CA ASP A 519 -14.07 -12.06 -10.83
C ASP A 519 -14.68 -11.40 -12.06
N LYS A 520 -15.85 -10.76 -11.91
CA LYS A 520 -16.57 -10.19 -13.05
C LYS A 520 -17.51 -9.07 -12.69
N TYR A 521 -17.91 -8.32 -13.71
CA TYR A 521 -18.85 -7.21 -13.65
C TYR A 521 -20.07 -7.45 -14.54
N SER A 522 -21.17 -6.78 -14.21
CA SER A 522 -22.35 -6.66 -15.06
C SER A 522 -22.88 -5.23 -14.99
N PHE A 523 -23.25 -4.69 -16.14
CA PHE A 523 -24.12 -3.52 -16.25
C PHE A 523 -25.46 -4.01 -16.80
N CYS A 524 -26.51 -3.94 -15.99
CA CYS A 524 -27.84 -4.46 -16.32
C CYS A 524 -28.92 -3.39 -16.21
N PRO A 525 -30.09 -3.60 -16.82
CA PRO A 525 -31.27 -2.78 -16.55
C PRO A 525 -31.57 -2.71 -15.05
N PRO A 526 -32.07 -1.56 -14.54
CA PRO A 526 -32.55 -1.44 -13.17
C PRO A 526 -33.64 -2.49 -12.87
N ASP A 527 -33.71 -2.96 -11.61
CA ASP A 527 -34.62 -4.01 -11.13
C ASP A 527 -34.38 -5.43 -11.68
N ASP A 528 -33.42 -5.63 -12.59
CA ASP A 528 -32.91 -6.93 -13.01
C ASP A 528 -31.49 -7.15 -12.46
N ALA A 529 -31.33 -6.94 -11.15
CA ALA A 529 -30.05 -7.06 -10.45
C ALA A 529 -29.43 -8.42 -10.73
N HIS A 530 -28.47 -8.46 -11.67
CA HIS A 530 -27.84 -9.69 -12.09
C HIS A 530 -27.07 -10.28 -10.91
N GLN A 531 -27.58 -11.38 -10.35
CA GLN A 531 -26.93 -12.10 -9.26
C GLN A 531 -26.08 -13.22 -9.83
N PHE A 532 -24.76 -13.07 -9.69
CA PHE A 532 -23.84 -14.11 -10.07
C PHE A 532 -24.00 -15.34 -9.16
N ALA A 533 -23.85 -16.52 -9.76
CA ALA A 533 -24.04 -17.78 -9.06
C ALA A 533 -23.10 -17.89 -7.84
N LYS A 534 -23.64 -18.38 -6.73
CA LYS A 534 -22.84 -18.82 -5.58
C LYS A 534 -22.61 -20.32 -5.68
N SER A 535 -21.36 -20.75 -5.58
CA SER A 535 -21.04 -22.17 -5.46
C SER A 535 -21.69 -22.75 -4.21
N ASN A 536 -22.46 -23.82 -4.38
CA ASN A 536 -23.10 -24.51 -3.28
C ASN A 536 -22.11 -25.46 -2.56
N ILE A 537 -22.46 -25.87 -1.33
CA ILE A 537 -21.58 -26.71 -0.48
C ILE A 537 -21.24 -28.04 -1.18
N PHE A 538 -22.16 -28.60 -1.97
CA PHE A 538 -21.94 -29.85 -2.70
C PHE A 538 -20.95 -29.68 -3.86
N GLN A 539 -21.05 -28.59 -4.64
CA GLN A 539 -20.09 -28.26 -5.69
C GLN A 539 -18.69 -28.07 -5.10
N ARG A 540 -18.59 -27.34 -3.97
CA ARG A 540 -17.31 -27.15 -3.28
C ARG A 540 -16.75 -28.47 -2.76
N LEU A 541 -17.58 -29.30 -2.13
CA LEU A 541 -17.16 -30.63 -1.64
C LEU A 541 -16.70 -31.54 -2.80
N TRP A 542 -17.44 -31.54 -3.91
CA TRP A 542 -17.07 -32.30 -5.10
C TRP A 542 -15.74 -31.80 -5.69
N ALA A 543 -15.56 -30.49 -5.81
CA ALA A 543 -14.29 -29.90 -6.23
C ALA A 543 -13.13 -30.28 -5.29
N THR A 544 -13.35 -30.26 -3.97
CA THR A 544 -12.34 -30.72 -2.99
C THR A 544 -12.00 -32.20 -3.17
N ILE A 545 -13.00 -33.06 -3.40
CA ILE A 545 -12.78 -34.49 -3.67
C ILE A 545 -12.00 -34.68 -4.96
N GLN A 546 -12.33 -33.94 -6.03
CA GLN A 546 -11.59 -33.97 -7.29
C GLN A 546 -10.15 -33.53 -7.08
N ASN A 547 -9.91 -32.40 -6.41
CA ASN A 547 -8.57 -31.89 -6.08
C ASN A 547 -7.78 -32.89 -5.23
N PHE A 548 -8.44 -33.56 -4.27
CA PHE A 548 -7.82 -34.62 -3.47
C PHE A 548 -7.37 -35.78 -4.34
N PHE A 549 -8.23 -36.33 -5.21
CA PHE A 549 -7.82 -37.40 -6.12
C PHE A 549 -6.73 -36.95 -7.10
N LEU A 550 -6.84 -35.74 -7.65
CA LEU A 550 -5.81 -35.14 -8.50
C LEU A 550 -4.47 -35.07 -7.79
N SER A 551 -4.42 -34.81 -6.48
CA SER A 551 -3.17 -34.78 -5.70
C SER A 551 -2.41 -36.10 -5.60
N PHE A 552 -3.04 -37.24 -5.91
CA PHE A 552 -2.35 -38.53 -6.02
C PHE A 552 -1.79 -38.83 -7.41
N TYR A 553 -2.24 -38.09 -8.44
CA TYR A 553 -1.86 -38.34 -9.84
C TYR A 553 -1.08 -37.19 -10.47
N LYS A 554 -1.29 -35.96 -10.00
CA LYS A 554 -0.57 -34.76 -10.43
C LYS A 554 0.65 -34.59 -9.52
N ASP A 555 1.83 -34.68 -10.13
CA ASP A 555 3.10 -34.47 -9.44
C ASP A 555 3.27 -32.97 -9.17
N TYR A 556 2.95 -32.54 -7.94
CA TYR A 556 3.10 -31.16 -7.49
C TYR A 556 4.54 -30.81 -7.10
N ASP A 557 5.43 -31.81 -6.99
CA ASP A 557 6.84 -31.60 -6.65
C ASP A 557 7.65 -31.11 -7.86
N ASN A 558 7.08 -31.22 -9.07
CA ASN A 558 7.70 -30.85 -10.33
C ASN A 558 6.96 -29.65 -10.93
N VAL A 559 7.50 -28.44 -10.77
CA VAL A 559 6.84 -27.23 -11.28
C VAL A 559 6.97 -27.19 -12.81
N GLY A 560 5.84 -27.36 -13.51
CA GLY A 560 5.76 -27.47 -14.97
C GLY A 560 6.49 -26.34 -15.70
N SER A 561 7.15 -26.68 -16.81
CA SER A 561 7.89 -25.73 -17.64
C SER A 561 7.01 -25.07 -18.70
N VAL A 562 7.23 -23.77 -18.91
CA VAL A 562 6.73 -23.05 -20.07
C VAL A 562 7.64 -23.35 -21.25
N LEU A 563 7.08 -23.85 -22.36
CA LEU A 563 7.78 -23.98 -23.62
C LEU A 563 7.10 -23.06 -24.63
N SER A 564 7.74 -21.97 -25.00
CA SER A 564 7.45 -21.29 -26.26
C SER A 564 8.14 -22.06 -27.40
N ASP A 565 7.46 -22.23 -28.53
CA ASP A 565 7.99 -22.98 -29.69
C ASP A 565 9.32 -22.40 -30.25
N ASP A 566 9.67 -21.17 -29.87
CA ASP A 566 10.87 -20.44 -30.31
C ASP A 566 12.07 -20.52 -29.33
N THR A 567 11.90 -21.07 -28.13
CA THR A 567 13.00 -21.16 -27.14
C THR A 567 13.74 -22.49 -27.25
N GLU A 568 14.93 -22.48 -27.84
CA GLU A 568 15.80 -23.66 -27.91
C GLU A 568 16.39 -23.95 -26.52
N VAL A 569 15.81 -24.94 -25.82
CA VAL A 569 16.26 -25.38 -24.49
C VAL A 569 17.61 -26.09 -24.61
N LYS A 570 18.67 -25.46 -24.11
CA LYS A 570 20.05 -25.95 -24.17
C LYS A 570 20.41 -26.87 -23.00
N ALA A 571 19.81 -26.63 -21.83
CA ALA A 571 20.07 -27.38 -20.62
C ALA A 571 18.87 -27.31 -19.66
N ILE A 572 18.79 -28.26 -18.73
CA ILE A 572 17.82 -28.28 -17.64
C ILE A 572 18.60 -28.36 -16.33
N ILE A 573 18.29 -27.48 -15.37
CA ILE A 573 18.82 -27.55 -14.00
C ILE A 573 17.71 -27.88 -13.01
N ASN A 574 18.00 -28.76 -12.06
CA ASN A 574 17.11 -29.12 -10.97
C ASN A 574 17.51 -28.32 -9.72
N VAL A 575 16.58 -27.53 -9.21
CA VAL A 575 16.78 -26.64 -8.07
C VAL A 575 15.88 -27.11 -6.93
N TRP A 576 16.48 -27.30 -5.75
CA TRP A 576 15.74 -27.61 -4.53
C TRP A 576 15.66 -26.39 -3.63
N VAL A 577 14.47 -26.04 -3.17
CA VAL A 577 14.22 -24.83 -2.37
C VAL A 577 13.77 -25.22 -0.97
N ALA A 578 14.53 -24.79 0.04
CA ALA A 578 14.30 -25.00 1.47
C ALA A 578 13.32 -23.96 2.07
N ARG A 579 12.33 -23.50 1.31
CA ARG A 579 11.38 -22.46 1.73
C ARG A 579 9.95 -22.87 1.41
N GLY A 580 8.97 -22.09 1.87
CA GLY A 580 7.56 -22.32 1.55
C GLY A 580 7.30 -22.34 0.04
N THR A 581 6.24 -23.02 -0.37
CA THR A 581 5.82 -23.17 -1.78
C THR A 581 5.67 -21.83 -2.51
N GLU A 582 5.20 -20.78 -1.83
CA GLU A 582 5.08 -19.42 -2.37
C GLU A 582 6.41 -18.86 -2.89
N TRP A 583 7.52 -19.14 -2.19
CA TRP A 583 8.86 -18.71 -2.62
C TRP A 583 9.32 -19.49 -3.85
N ALA A 584 9.05 -20.79 -3.89
CA ALA A 584 9.40 -21.63 -5.03
C ALA A 584 8.59 -21.25 -6.28
N GLU A 585 7.31 -20.92 -6.12
CA GLU A 585 6.47 -20.38 -7.19
C GLU A 585 7.00 -19.04 -7.70
N LEU A 586 7.44 -18.13 -6.82
CA LEU A 586 8.03 -16.85 -7.24
C LEU A 586 9.34 -17.05 -8.01
N ILE A 587 10.24 -17.90 -7.51
CA ILE A 587 11.50 -18.21 -8.21
C ILE A 587 11.20 -18.88 -9.55
N LYS A 588 10.19 -19.75 -9.62
CA LYS A 588 9.77 -20.36 -10.88
C LYS A 588 9.22 -19.31 -11.84
N GLU A 589 8.34 -18.43 -11.36
CA GLU A 589 7.74 -17.36 -12.16
C GLU A 589 8.84 -16.50 -12.77
N MET A 590 9.80 -16.03 -11.97
CA MET A 590 10.97 -15.31 -12.47
C MET A 590 11.84 -16.16 -13.43
N ALA A 591 11.98 -17.45 -13.16
CA ALA A 591 12.77 -18.33 -14.01
C ALA A 591 12.11 -18.60 -15.37
N ASP A 592 10.79 -18.68 -15.41
CA ASP A 592 10.01 -18.90 -16.64
C ASP A 592 9.76 -17.59 -17.40
N GLU A 593 9.60 -16.46 -16.70
CA GLU A 593 9.39 -15.10 -17.25
C GLU A 593 10.68 -14.53 -17.87
N ASP A 594 11.82 -14.60 -17.15
CA ASP A 594 13.05 -13.91 -17.57
C ASP A 594 14.20 -14.90 -17.87
N PHE A 595 14.56 -15.73 -16.89
CA PHE A 595 15.82 -16.51 -16.96
C PHE A 595 15.84 -17.53 -18.10
N THR A 596 14.77 -18.30 -18.29
CA THR A 596 14.70 -19.35 -19.30
C THR A 596 14.67 -18.78 -20.71
N PRO A 597 13.84 -17.75 -21.03
CA PRO A 597 13.88 -17.08 -22.32
C PRO A 597 15.26 -16.48 -22.67
N GLU A 598 15.95 -15.84 -21.71
CA GLU A 598 17.25 -15.21 -21.96
C GLU A 598 18.39 -16.21 -22.14
N THR A 599 18.41 -17.27 -21.32
CA THR A 599 19.56 -18.19 -21.24
C THR A 599 19.36 -19.46 -22.06
N GLY A 600 18.12 -19.84 -22.33
CA GLY A 600 17.74 -21.16 -22.84
C GLY A 600 17.97 -22.30 -21.83
N ILE A 601 18.16 -22.00 -20.54
CA ILE A 601 18.32 -22.98 -19.47
C ILE A 601 17.00 -23.10 -18.71
N MET A 602 16.38 -24.26 -18.77
CA MET A 602 15.14 -24.53 -18.05
C MET A 602 15.41 -24.84 -16.59
N VAL A 603 14.64 -24.24 -15.69
CA VAL A 603 14.75 -24.46 -14.24
C VAL A 603 13.60 -25.33 -13.76
N ASN A 604 13.92 -26.54 -13.30
CA ASN A 604 12.97 -27.39 -12.60
C ASN A 604 13.09 -27.16 -11.09
N ILE A 605 12.03 -26.72 -10.43
CA ILE A 605 12.05 -26.38 -9.00
C ILE A 605 11.30 -27.45 -8.22
N ASN A 606 11.92 -27.96 -7.15
CA ASN A 606 11.30 -28.86 -6.19
C ASN A 606 11.34 -28.22 -4.80
N VAL A 607 10.23 -28.27 -4.08
CA VAL A 607 10.14 -27.72 -2.72
C VAL A 607 10.49 -28.82 -1.73
N ILE A 608 11.47 -28.57 -0.86
CA ILE A 608 11.89 -29.51 0.16
C ILE A 608 11.69 -28.84 1.53
N PRO A 609 11.15 -29.55 2.55
CA PRO A 609 11.03 -28.99 3.89
C PRO A 609 12.37 -28.42 4.38
N ALA A 610 12.36 -27.20 4.93
CA ALA A 610 13.59 -26.48 5.28
C ALA A 610 14.56 -27.30 6.16
N ALA A 611 14.00 -28.07 7.10
CA ALA A 611 14.76 -28.95 7.98
C ALA A 611 15.49 -30.12 7.28
N GLN A 612 15.17 -30.41 6.01
CA GLN A 612 15.72 -31.55 5.26
C GLN A 612 16.85 -31.15 4.29
N LEU A 613 16.99 -29.87 3.95
CA LEU A 613 18.09 -29.34 3.14
C LEU A 613 19.30 -28.94 4.02
N ASN A 614 19.06 -28.58 5.28
CA ASN A 614 20.10 -28.17 6.24
C ASN A 614 20.69 -29.37 7.00
N ALA A 615 21.92 -29.22 7.50
CA ALA A 615 22.59 -30.23 8.30
C ALA A 615 21.77 -30.60 9.56
N GLY A 616 21.34 -31.87 9.67
CA GLY A 616 20.39 -32.33 10.69
C GLY A 616 20.19 -33.85 10.68
N SER A 617 19.20 -34.35 11.43
CA SER A 617 18.97 -35.79 11.66
C SER A 617 18.38 -36.53 10.44
N VAL A 618 17.71 -35.84 9.52
CA VAL A 618 17.24 -36.39 8.24
C VAL A 618 17.60 -35.39 7.14
N ASN A 619 18.74 -35.58 6.50
CA ASN A 619 19.24 -34.68 5.47
C ASN A 619 18.99 -35.28 4.07
N ALA A 620 17.94 -34.80 3.41
CA ALA A 620 17.56 -35.24 2.07
C ALA A 620 18.66 -34.92 1.05
N LEU A 621 19.40 -33.82 1.23
CA LEU A 621 20.48 -33.42 0.33
C LEU A 621 21.64 -34.43 0.35
N MET A 622 22.08 -34.87 1.54
CA MET A 622 23.15 -35.87 1.71
C MET A 622 22.73 -37.25 1.18
N LEU A 623 21.48 -37.65 1.46
CA LEU A 623 20.91 -38.89 0.90
C LEU A 623 20.81 -38.82 -0.63
N SER A 624 20.50 -37.65 -1.19
CA SER A 624 20.44 -37.44 -2.64
C SER A 624 21.83 -37.45 -3.28
N ILE A 625 22.83 -36.82 -2.66
CA ILE A 625 24.24 -36.83 -3.11
C ILE A 625 24.78 -38.26 -3.10
N THR A 626 24.60 -38.99 -1.99
CA THR A 626 25.07 -40.38 -1.87
C THR A 626 24.34 -41.35 -2.81
N SER A 627 23.08 -41.07 -3.16
CA SER A 627 22.32 -41.87 -4.13
C SER A 627 22.49 -41.42 -5.58
N GLY A 628 23.30 -40.38 -5.85
CA GLY A 628 23.52 -39.85 -7.20
C GLY A 628 22.31 -39.14 -7.81
N LYS A 629 21.38 -38.65 -6.97
CA LYS A 629 20.14 -37.96 -7.34
C LYS A 629 20.07 -36.53 -6.78
N ALA A 630 21.22 -35.92 -6.52
CA ALA A 630 21.29 -34.56 -6.00
C ALA A 630 20.72 -33.55 -7.00
N PRO A 631 20.13 -32.43 -6.52
CA PRO A 631 19.84 -31.30 -7.37
C PRO A 631 21.13 -30.65 -7.88
N ASP A 632 21.03 -29.89 -8.96
CA ASP A 632 22.11 -29.05 -9.48
C ASP A 632 22.36 -27.85 -8.54
N VAL A 633 21.30 -27.32 -7.90
CA VAL A 633 21.38 -26.18 -6.97
C VAL A 633 20.46 -26.39 -5.76
N GLY A 634 20.95 -26.08 -4.56
CA GLY A 634 20.13 -25.97 -3.34
C GLY A 634 20.01 -24.51 -2.88
N ILE A 635 18.78 -24.01 -2.75
CA ILE A 635 18.49 -22.63 -2.30
C ILE A 635 17.90 -22.68 -0.89
N GLY A 636 18.38 -21.78 -0.02
CA GLY A 636 17.98 -21.74 1.39
C GLY A 636 18.71 -22.75 2.28
N VAL A 637 19.87 -23.22 1.83
CA VAL A 637 20.78 -24.05 2.62
C VAL A 637 21.56 -23.16 3.58
N ASP A 638 21.54 -23.48 4.88
CA ASP A 638 22.29 -22.74 5.89
C ASP A 638 23.80 -22.76 5.59
N SER A 639 24.46 -21.63 5.81
CA SER A 639 25.87 -21.41 5.48
C SER A 639 26.84 -22.39 6.18
N ASN A 640 26.43 -22.99 7.30
CA ASN A 640 27.19 -24.02 8.02
C ASN A 640 27.07 -25.43 7.41
N SER A 641 26.05 -25.69 6.60
CA SER A 641 25.73 -27.04 6.12
C SER A 641 26.80 -27.63 5.19
N PRO A 642 27.43 -26.88 4.26
CA PRO A 642 28.54 -27.40 3.45
C PRO A 642 29.73 -27.88 4.30
N VAL A 643 30.03 -27.18 5.39
CA VAL A 643 31.12 -27.55 6.32
C VAL A 643 30.77 -28.84 7.05
N GLU A 644 29.54 -28.96 7.54
CA GLU A 644 29.06 -30.18 8.19
C GLU A 644 29.07 -31.41 7.26
N PHE A 645 28.79 -31.22 5.96
CA PHE A 645 28.89 -32.30 4.97
C PHE A 645 30.34 -32.68 4.70
N ALA A 646 31.24 -31.70 4.56
CA ALA A 646 32.65 -31.95 4.31
C ALA A 646 33.37 -32.62 5.50
N ILE A 647 32.88 -32.44 6.74
CA ILE A 647 33.40 -33.15 7.92
C ILE A 647 32.94 -34.62 7.96
N ARG A 648 31.83 -34.94 7.30
CA ARG A 648 31.23 -36.29 7.29
C ARG A 648 31.72 -37.19 6.15
N ASP A 649 32.31 -36.62 5.10
CA ASP A 649 33.18 -37.32 4.13
C ASP A 649 34.53 -37.66 4.77
#